data_AF-I0K3G2-F1
#
_entry.id   AF-I0K3G2-F1
#
_cell.length_a   1.000
_cell.length_b   1.000
_cell.length_c   1.000
_cell.angle_alpha   90.00
_cell.angle_beta   90.00
_cell.angle_gamma   90.00
#
_symmetry.space_group_name_H-M   'P 1'
#
loop_
_entity.id
_entity.type
_entity.pdbx_description
1 polymer ?
#
loop_
_entity_poly.entity_id
_entity_poly.type
_entity_poly.pdbx_seq_one_letter_code
_entity_poly.pdbx_strand_id
1 'polypeptide(L)'
;MALPNSGLFFVTNWSDSGTLRRPRWLTRVKRVLTKIRFVRCENGAIDVRKSDHLSSCYTKEQYVVSAIFYRLLAVGALWSCLFFSVHTAWGQCPTGSYPGDPNVGSFTVPAKVCLGQPITVSGLPTDVKNPGYAYQYDGKTPAVNVNTISTTTFTYTQPGSFTILQKANRAQGTIACRTVEVIQPKPIEFTAKVCSALSTTLTYNLTAETATYDVITITWGDGSSDTYPTPGPKTVVHTYANTQSRTVTVRGLITGASGCQGPSSQTVVVPQNASSAVNPVINSLISSDNAITLRYQAPTGTTAEILRKDAGGSAFVNAGLISPGSPFTVAAPSDKVTCFQVVAKDACGVERRSSEVCSLVLNAQAGDRQNKLNWIPYSGTYDSFRGYRIYRNGGAPLVGGLPSGQSAYADAFNIQCGDRYCYRLEATLTNPPVTPDQTIVTSAESCVTGVDAGTIAGPASVFVSVQGDGVYVKSALPQPQTTPAAVYTLVVARANQFGGPFTDLGTSNDLTYTDKTASTGTQSYCYQTAVINKCGSKSAYTKPACSILLTVGPDGVLRWNKDSPFSDQSPGSYLIVQIDPNTGQPDNKFDIGRVTQYTPDPQSQVTQYQVVAVDSKGIESYSNPIDVQLAPRLFVPTAFSPNGDTQNNEFIPKGMFWNELDMTLFDRWGNVVYNTTNKDDKGWNGDVNGQPAQSGYYTYRIKIKDVNGKTYERTGRFLLIR
;
A
#
# COMPACT_ATOMS: atom_id res chain seq x y z
N MET A 1 5.02 17.13 -51.03
CA MET A 1 5.80 15.90 -51.31
C MET A 1 5.00 14.69 -50.83
N ALA A 2 5.32 13.49 -51.31
CA ALA A 2 4.36 12.36 -51.32
C ALA A 2 4.44 11.41 -50.11
N LEU A 3 3.32 10.72 -49.90
CA LEU A 3 3.17 9.41 -49.25
C LEU A 3 3.79 8.29 -50.12
N PRO A 4 3.72 7.01 -49.71
CA PRO A 4 4.08 6.38 -48.43
C PRO A 4 5.07 5.21 -48.71
N ASN A 5 5.11 4.17 -47.88
CA ASN A 5 5.23 2.81 -48.43
C ASN A 5 4.52 1.74 -47.58
N SER A 6 4.16 0.62 -48.22
CA SER A 6 3.28 -0.43 -47.68
C SER A 6 3.84 -1.83 -47.94
N GLY A 7 3.43 -2.84 -47.16
CA GLY A 7 3.75 -4.25 -47.42
C GLY A 7 2.61 -5.18 -47.02
N LEU A 8 1.92 -5.79 -47.99
CA LEU A 8 0.72 -6.61 -47.77
C LEU A 8 0.46 -7.56 -48.97
N PHE A 9 0.73 -8.86 -48.83
CA PHE A 9 0.38 -9.95 -49.77
C PHE A 9 0.22 -11.27 -48.97
N PHE A 10 -0.66 -12.25 -49.25
CA PHE A 10 -1.85 -12.36 -50.13
C PHE A 10 -2.69 -13.59 -49.61
N VAL A 11 -4.03 -13.50 -49.44
CA VAL A 11 -5.13 -13.89 -50.37
C VAL A 11 -5.49 -15.39 -50.48
N THR A 12 -6.74 -15.72 -50.10
CA THR A 12 -7.82 -16.43 -50.87
C THR A 12 -9.12 -16.32 -50.06
N ASN A 13 -10.20 -15.69 -50.56
CA ASN A 13 -11.35 -16.26 -51.31
C ASN A 13 -12.20 -17.29 -50.51
N TRP A 14 -13.55 -17.31 -50.59
CA TRP A 14 -14.48 -16.67 -51.56
C TRP A 14 -15.87 -16.32 -50.97
N SER A 15 -16.81 -15.95 -51.86
CA SER A 15 -18.15 -15.38 -51.62
C SER A 15 -19.25 -16.42 -51.27
N ASP A 16 -20.57 -16.15 -51.12
CA ASP A 16 -21.39 -14.97 -51.46
C ASP A 16 -22.70 -14.83 -50.62
N SER A 17 -23.52 -13.86 -51.00
CA SER A 17 -24.81 -13.43 -50.46
C SER A 17 -26.04 -14.03 -51.19
N GLY A 18 -27.25 -13.90 -50.63
CA GLY A 18 -28.50 -14.26 -51.30
C GLY A 18 -29.76 -14.26 -50.40
N THR A 19 -30.93 -13.86 -50.91
CA THR A 19 -32.18 -13.69 -50.09
C THR A 19 -33.50 -14.01 -50.82
N LEU A 20 -34.59 -14.16 -50.02
CA LEU A 20 -36.05 -13.97 -50.30
C LEU A 20 -37.00 -15.16 -50.60
N ARG A 21 -38.07 -15.23 -49.75
CA ARG A 21 -39.49 -15.67 -49.98
C ARG A 21 -39.76 -17.19 -50.26
N ARG A 22 -40.53 -17.94 -49.43
CA ARG A 22 -41.99 -17.93 -49.03
C ARG A 22 -42.94 -18.57 -50.08
N PRO A 23 -44.14 -19.15 -49.73
CA PRO A 23 -44.96 -18.96 -48.50
C PRO A 23 -45.75 -20.16 -47.87
N ARG A 24 -46.01 -20.08 -46.54
CA ARG A 24 -47.20 -20.60 -45.79
C ARG A 24 -47.41 -22.13 -45.75
N TRP A 25 -48.17 -22.72 -44.81
CA TRP A 25 -49.26 -22.25 -43.91
C TRP A 25 -48.96 -22.63 -42.43
N LEU A 26 -49.66 -22.23 -41.35
CA LEU A 26 -50.80 -21.31 -41.13
C LEU A 26 -50.61 -20.41 -39.86
N THR A 27 -51.36 -20.64 -38.76
CA THR A 27 -51.59 -19.77 -37.56
C THR A 27 -52.29 -20.57 -36.44
N ARG A 28 -52.46 -20.20 -35.14
CA ARG A 28 -52.06 -19.11 -34.18
C ARG A 28 -52.34 -19.68 -32.74
N VAL A 29 -52.01 -19.11 -31.55
CA VAL A 29 -52.27 -17.78 -30.91
C VAL A 29 -51.26 -17.56 -29.73
N LYS A 30 -51.17 -16.33 -29.16
CA LYS A 30 -50.23 -15.88 -28.08
C LYS A 30 -50.82 -15.90 -26.65
N ARG A 31 -49.94 -15.94 -25.62
CA ARG A 31 -49.80 -15.04 -24.43
C ARG A 31 -48.47 -15.42 -23.72
N VAL A 32 -47.55 -14.54 -23.27
CA VAL A 32 -47.58 -13.28 -22.49
C VAL A 32 -47.82 -13.48 -20.99
N LEU A 33 -46.75 -13.35 -20.18
CA LEU A 33 -46.73 -12.54 -18.94
C LEU A 33 -45.28 -12.30 -18.46
N THR A 34 -45.10 -11.38 -17.50
CA THR A 34 -43.82 -10.75 -17.14
C THR A 34 -43.42 -11.03 -15.67
N LYS A 35 -42.12 -11.03 -15.35
CA LYS A 35 -41.62 -11.13 -13.96
C LYS A 35 -42.12 -9.98 -13.08
N ILE A 36 -42.56 -10.32 -11.86
CA ILE A 36 -42.81 -9.38 -10.75
C ILE A 36 -41.46 -9.02 -10.07
N ARG A 37 -41.36 -7.82 -9.49
CA ARG A 37 -40.18 -7.31 -8.75
C ARG A 37 -40.27 -7.57 -7.25
N PHE A 38 -39.12 -7.58 -6.59
CA PHE A 38 -38.99 -7.50 -5.12
C PHE A 38 -39.42 -6.13 -4.58
N VAL A 39 -40.13 -6.15 -3.45
CA VAL A 39 -40.21 -5.12 -2.38
C VAL A 39 -40.37 -5.93 -1.08
N ARG A 40 -39.33 -6.15 -0.27
CA ARG A 40 -38.73 -5.27 0.74
C ARG A 40 -39.73 -4.82 1.82
N CYS A 41 -39.77 -5.55 2.92
CA CYS A 41 -40.37 -5.10 4.18
C CYS A 41 -39.33 -4.30 4.99
N GLU A 42 -39.77 -3.25 5.66
CA GLU A 42 -39.07 -2.59 6.78
C GLU A 42 -40.14 -2.06 7.75
N ASN A 43 -39.83 -2.00 9.04
CA ASN A 43 -40.86 -2.11 10.09
C ASN A 43 -41.41 -0.76 10.59
N GLY A 44 -42.71 -0.75 10.91
CA GLY A 44 -43.29 0.14 11.93
C GLY A 44 -43.56 -0.67 13.20
N ALA A 45 -43.20 -0.14 14.37
CA ALA A 45 -43.32 -0.82 15.65
C ALA A 45 -44.47 -0.25 16.52
N ILE A 46 -44.78 -0.94 17.64
CA ILE A 46 -45.06 -0.42 19.01
C ILE A 46 -46.01 -1.35 19.80
N ASP A 47 -45.39 -2.06 20.77
CA ASP A 47 -45.85 -2.37 22.14
C ASP A 47 -46.96 -3.36 22.56
N VAL A 48 -46.63 -4.04 23.68
CA VAL A 48 -47.44 -4.28 24.90
C VAL A 48 -48.35 -5.54 25.08
N ARG A 49 -47.94 -6.34 26.08
CA ARG A 49 -48.69 -7.19 27.05
C ARG A 49 -49.28 -8.57 26.67
N LYS A 50 -48.60 -9.59 27.24
CA LYS A 50 -49.08 -10.62 28.19
C LYS A 50 -49.98 -11.80 27.76
N SER A 51 -49.75 -12.88 28.54
CA SER A 51 -50.60 -14.04 28.89
C SER A 51 -51.00 -15.05 27.81
N ASP A 52 -50.34 -16.21 27.91
CA ASP A 52 -50.92 -17.52 28.23
C ASP A 52 -51.88 -18.23 27.24
N HIS A 53 -51.47 -19.47 26.91
CA HIS A 53 -52.28 -20.67 26.67
C HIS A 53 -53.80 -20.51 26.36
N LEU A 54 -54.20 -20.90 25.14
CA LEU A 54 -54.83 -22.22 24.93
C LEU A 54 -55.00 -22.57 23.43
N SER A 55 -55.62 -23.73 23.17
CA SER A 55 -55.59 -24.46 21.90
C SER A 55 -56.80 -24.27 20.98
N SER A 56 -56.57 -24.52 19.69
CA SER A 56 -57.51 -25.06 18.68
C SER A 56 -58.79 -24.29 18.31
N CYS A 57 -58.94 -24.00 17.01
CA CYS A 57 -60.08 -24.53 16.23
C CYS A 57 -59.82 -24.58 14.72
N TYR A 58 -60.60 -25.42 14.03
CA TYR A 58 -60.74 -25.49 12.56
C TYR A 58 -61.56 -24.28 12.03
N THR A 59 -61.59 -23.91 10.74
CA THR A 59 -62.35 -24.63 9.69
C THR A 59 -62.24 -23.99 8.28
N LYS A 60 -62.34 -24.85 7.25
CA LYS A 60 -62.99 -24.63 5.92
C LYS A 60 -62.39 -23.64 4.91
N GLU A 61 -62.08 -24.08 3.67
CA GLU A 61 -62.95 -24.38 2.49
C GLU A 61 -63.48 -23.11 1.78
N GLN A 62 -63.65 -23.02 0.45
CA GLN A 62 -63.77 -24.09 -0.57
C GLN A 62 -63.30 -23.63 -1.99
N TYR A 63 -63.03 -24.60 -2.89
CA TYR A 63 -62.83 -24.38 -4.34
C TYR A 63 -64.14 -24.63 -5.13
N VAL A 64 -64.25 -24.10 -6.36
CA VAL A 64 -65.49 -24.15 -7.17
C VAL A 64 -65.26 -24.65 -8.61
N VAL A 65 -65.79 -25.85 -8.91
CA VAL A 65 -66.58 -26.28 -10.10
C VAL A 65 -65.95 -26.10 -11.52
N SER A 66 -66.04 -27.02 -12.48
CA SER A 66 -66.83 -28.27 -12.69
C SER A 66 -65.89 -29.42 -13.14
N ALA A 67 -66.16 -30.47 -13.96
CA ALA A 67 -67.29 -30.97 -14.80
C ALA A 67 -66.96 -32.43 -15.24
N ILE A 68 -67.83 -33.30 -15.78
CA ILE A 68 -69.31 -33.51 -15.75
C ILE A 68 -69.58 -34.94 -16.32
N PHE A 69 -70.83 -35.46 -16.23
CA PHE A 69 -71.28 -36.83 -16.59
C PHE A 69 -70.81 -37.96 -15.63
N TYR A 70 -71.66 -38.90 -15.17
CA TYR A 70 -73.11 -39.11 -15.33
C TYR A 70 -73.84 -39.14 -13.96
N ARG A 71 -75.18 -39.14 -13.97
CA ARG A 71 -76.06 -39.18 -12.78
C ARG A 71 -77.23 -40.14 -13.02
N LEU A 72 -78.06 -40.32 -11.96
CA LEU A 72 -79.32 -41.11 -11.89
C LEU A 72 -79.10 -42.63 -11.71
N LEU A 73 -79.89 -43.35 -10.91
CA LEU A 73 -80.84 -42.95 -9.84
C LEU A 73 -81.00 -44.12 -8.83
N ALA A 74 -81.72 -43.90 -7.73
CA ALA A 74 -82.05 -44.92 -6.73
C ALA A 74 -83.49 -44.77 -6.21
N VAL A 75 -83.93 -45.74 -5.39
CA VAL A 75 -85.21 -45.84 -4.66
C VAL A 75 -86.39 -46.45 -5.44
N GLY A 76 -86.94 -47.52 -4.87
CA GLY A 76 -88.16 -48.25 -5.25
C GLY A 76 -88.23 -49.52 -4.39
N ALA A 77 -89.39 -49.85 -3.79
CA ALA A 77 -89.45 -50.83 -2.69
C ALA A 77 -90.59 -51.85 -2.81
N LEU A 78 -90.33 -53.06 -2.28
CA LEU A 78 -91.28 -53.96 -1.61
C LEU A 78 -92.66 -54.25 -2.26
N TRP A 79 -92.80 -55.38 -2.99
CA TRP A 79 -93.63 -56.54 -2.58
C TRP A 79 -93.63 -57.70 -3.61
N SER A 80 -94.07 -58.89 -3.16
CA SER A 80 -94.52 -60.09 -3.90
C SER A 80 -93.74 -60.54 -5.16
N CYS A 81 -92.93 -61.61 -5.17
CA CYS A 81 -93.21 -63.05 -4.96
C CYS A 81 -93.59 -63.84 -6.23
N LEU A 82 -92.90 -64.97 -6.45
CA LEU A 82 -93.15 -66.06 -7.42
C LEU A 82 -92.90 -65.68 -8.91
N PHE A 83 -92.37 -66.54 -9.79
CA PHE A 83 -92.08 -67.99 -9.74
C PHE A 83 -90.92 -68.36 -10.70
N PHE A 84 -90.09 -69.37 -10.35
CA PHE A 84 -89.03 -70.01 -11.17
C PHE A 84 -87.86 -69.10 -11.65
N SER A 85 -86.62 -69.58 -11.89
CA SER A 85 -86.09 -70.95 -11.94
C SER A 85 -84.80 -71.10 -11.11
N VAL A 86 -84.51 -72.31 -10.61
CA VAL A 86 -83.22 -72.62 -9.98
C VAL A 86 -82.15 -72.84 -11.05
N HIS A 87 -81.11 -72.00 -11.08
CA HIS A 87 -79.82 -72.31 -11.70
C HIS A 87 -78.74 -72.12 -10.64
N THR A 88 -77.87 -73.11 -10.47
CA THR A 88 -76.86 -73.11 -9.40
C THR A 88 -75.73 -72.13 -9.74
N ALA A 89 -75.35 -71.29 -8.78
CA ALA A 89 -74.18 -70.43 -8.89
C ALA A 89 -72.92 -71.20 -8.46
N TRP A 90 -71.96 -71.32 -9.37
CA TRP A 90 -70.63 -71.88 -9.10
C TRP A 90 -69.65 -70.70 -8.94
N GLY A 91 -68.54 -70.89 -8.21
CA GLY A 91 -67.43 -69.91 -8.20
C GLY A 91 -67.53 -68.70 -7.25
N GLN A 92 -68.11 -68.85 -6.05
CA GLN A 92 -67.97 -67.83 -4.98
C GLN A 92 -67.31 -68.39 -3.72
N CYS A 93 -66.55 -67.56 -3.02
CA CYS A 93 -66.04 -67.87 -1.69
C CYS A 93 -67.21 -68.16 -0.74
N PRO A 94 -67.24 -69.29 -0.01
CA PRO A 94 -68.39 -69.65 0.82
C PRO A 94 -68.54 -68.69 2.01
N THR A 95 -69.74 -68.13 2.14
CA THR A 95 -70.06 -67.09 3.14
C THR A 95 -70.51 -67.70 4.47
N GLY A 96 -69.55 -68.28 5.21
CA GLY A 96 -69.76 -68.80 6.56
C GLY A 96 -70.12 -70.29 6.61
N SER A 97 -69.78 -70.93 7.73
CA SER A 97 -69.94 -72.37 7.96
C SER A 97 -69.90 -72.72 9.44
N TYR A 98 -70.70 -73.70 9.86
CA TYR A 98 -70.66 -74.24 11.23
C TYR A 98 -69.57 -75.32 11.39
N PRO A 99 -68.98 -75.52 12.58
CA PRO A 99 -68.02 -76.60 12.81
C PRO A 99 -68.65 -77.98 12.62
N GLY A 100 -68.03 -78.84 11.80
CA GLY A 100 -68.42 -80.25 11.64
C GLY A 100 -69.15 -80.62 10.34
N ASP A 101 -69.44 -79.68 9.44
CA ASP A 101 -69.97 -79.99 8.10
C ASP A 101 -68.83 -80.50 7.17
N PRO A 102 -68.95 -81.70 6.55
CA PRO A 102 -67.93 -82.26 5.65
C PRO A 102 -67.74 -81.47 4.33
N ASN A 103 -68.52 -80.41 4.09
CA ASN A 103 -68.34 -79.48 2.98
C ASN A 103 -67.49 -78.25 3.34
N VAL A 104 -66.99 -78.14 4.59
CA VAL A 104 -66.16 -77.00 5.02
C VAL A 104 -64.71 -77.22 4.61
N GLY A 105 -64.21 -76.34 3.74
CA GLY A 105 -62.81 -76.29 3.37
C GLY A 105 -61.98 -75.56 4.41
N SER A 106 -60.77 -76.07 4.64
CA SER A 106 -59.70 -75.28 5.25
C SER A 106 -58.41 -75.51 4.48
N PHE A 107 -57.64 -74.45 4.35
CA PHE A 107 -56.25 -74.48 3.93
C PHE A 107 -55.51 -73.21 4.35
N THR A 108 -54.20 -73.36 4.48
CA THR A 108 -53.24 -72.30 4.81
C THR A 108 -52.25 -72.14 3.66
N VAL A 109 -52.01 -70.88 3.28
CA VAL A 109 -51.00 -70.41 2.32
C VAL A 109 -50.35 -69.14 2.86
N PRO A 110 -49.13 -68.79 2.42
CA PRO A 110 -48.54 -67.48 2.71
C PRO A 110 -49.42 -66.33 2.18
N ALA A 111 -49.60 -65.27 2.96
CA ALA A 111 -50.36 -64.09 2.53
C ALA A 111 -49.62 -63.28 1.44
N LYS A 112 -48.29 -63.37 1.40
CA LYS A 112 -47.40 -62.76 0.41
C LYS A 112 -46.38 -63.80 -0.08
N VAL A 113 -45.90 -63.67 -1.32
CA VAL A 113 -44.85 -64.52 -1.90
C VAL A 113 -44.06 -63.76 -2.97
N CYS A 114 -42.80 -64.12 -3.23
CA CYS A 114 -42.10 -63.61 -4.41
C CYS A 114 -42.71 -64.14 -5.71
N LEU A 115 -42.65 -63.35 -6.77
CA LEU A 115 -42.71 -63.82 -8.15
C LEU A 115 -41.72 -65.00 -8.37
N GLY A 116 -42.18 -66.08 -9.01
CA GLY A 116 -41.34 -67.25 -9.31
C GLY A 116 -41.02 -68.20 -8.15
N GLN A 117 -41.43 -67.91 -6.91
CA GLN A 117 -41.35 -68.87 -5.80
C GLN A 117 -42.59 -69.76 -5.75
N PRO A 118 -42.47 -71.06 -5.44
CA PRO A 118 -43.62 -71.93 -5.25
C PRO A 118 -44.30 -71.63 -3.91
N ILE A 119 -45.62 -71.42 -3.93
CA ILE A 119 -46.44 -71.57 -2.73
C ILE A 119 -46.76 -73.04 -2.48
N THR A 120 -46.90 -73.41 -1.21
CA THR A 120 -47.40 -74.74 -0.79
C THR A 120 -48.67 -74.57 0.03
N VAL A 121 -49.72 -75.27 -0.36
CA VAL A 121 -50.98 -75.36 0.36
C VAL A 121 -50.86 -76.42 1.47
N SER A 122 -51.28 -76.06 2.68
CA SER A 122 -51.12 -76.88 3.89
C SER A 122 -52.37 -76.79 4.79
N GLY A 123 -52.42 -77.58 5.86
CA GLY A 123 -53.50 -77.50 6.85
C GLY A 123 -54.85 -78.09 6.39
N LEU A 124 -54.82 -79.17 5.62
CA LEU A 124 -56.02 -79.90 5.20
C LEU A 124 -56.71 -80.60 6.38
N PRO A 125 -58.04 -80.46 6.55
CA PRO A 125 -58.83 -81.32 7.43
C PRO A 125 -58.78 -82.78 6.96
N THR A 126 -58.83 -83.72 7.91
CA THR A 126 -58.81 -85.18 7.66
C THR A 126 -59.96 -85.68 6.77
N ASP A 127 -61.02 -84.89 6.68
CA ASP A 127 -62.32 -85.31 6.19
C ASP A 127 -62.49 -84.99 4.69
N VAL A 128 -61.66 -84.05 4.18
CA VAL A 128 -61.67 -83.58 2.80
C VAL A 128 -60.89 -84.54 1.90
N LYS A 129 -61.57 -85.59 1.42
CA LYS A 129 -60.98 -86.57 0.50
C LYS A 129 -60.85 -86.01 -0.93
N ASN A 130 -59.64 -86.08 -1.47
CA ASN A 130 -59.22 -85.57 -2.79
C ASN A 130 -59.58 -84.09 -3.03
N PRO A 131 -58.93 -83.14 -2.33
CA PRO A 131 -59.07 -81.71 -2.61
C PRO A 131 -58.43 -81.33 -3.96
N GLY A 132 -59.10 -80.47 -4.71
CA GLY A 132 -58.54 -79.78 -5.89
C GLY A 132 -58.44 -78.27 -5.65
N TYR A 133 -57.47 -77.63 -6.31
CA TYR A 133 -57.20 -76.19 -6.18
C TYR A 133 -57.17 -75.48 -7.53
N ALA A 134 -57.70 -74.25 -7.57
CA ALA A 134 -57.49 -73.30 -8.66
C ALA A 134 -56.81 -72.04 -8.11
N TYR A 135 -55.59 -71.79 -8.55
CA TYR A 135 -54.67 -70.82 -7.95
C TYR A 135 -54.80 -69.38 -8.47
N GLN A 136 -55.40 -69.19 -9.64
CA GLN A 136 -55.45 -67.90 -10.34
C GLN A 136 -56.90 -67.45 -10.61
N TYR A 137 -57.75 -67.45 -9.57
CA TYR A 137 -59.13 -66.99 -9.75
C TYR A 137 -59.20 -65.46 -9.89
N ASP A 138 -59.92 -65.02 -10.93
CA ASP A 138 -60.06 -63.61 -11.32
C ASP A 138 -61.24 -62.87 -10.65
N GLY A 139 -62.04 -63.58 -9.86
CA GLY A 139 -63.24 -63.05 -9.19
C GLY A 139 -64.42 -62.75 -10.13
N LYS A 140 -64.34 -63.17 -11.41
CA LYS A 140 -65.34 -62.84 -12.44
C LYS A 140 -65.86 -64.05 -13.21
N THR A 141 -65.13 -65.15 -13.23
CA THR A 141 -65.52 -66.39 -13.94
C THR A 141 -66.32 -67.36 -13.05
N PRO A 142 -67.65 -67.51 -13.19
CA PRO A 142 -68.42 -68.36 -12.27
C PRO A 142 -68.06 -69.85 -12.43
N ALA A 143 -67.85 -70.30 -13.65
CA ALA A 143 -67.55 -71.69 -13.98
C ALA A 143 -66.04 -72.01 -13.93
N VAL A 144 -65.40 -71.80 -12.77
CA VAL A 144 -64.04 -72.33 -12.57
C VAL A 144 -64.09 -73.85 -12.49
N ASN A 145 -63.70 -74.52 -13.57
CA ASN A 145 -63.49 -75.96 -13.58
C ASN A 145 -62.23 -76.30 -12.77
N VAL A 146 -62.41 -76.40 -11.45
CA VAL A 146 -61.43 -77.00 -10.53
C VAL A 146 -61.40 -78.50 -10.82
N ASN A 147 -60.62 -78.87 -11.84
CA ASN A 147 -60.19 -80.25 -12.08
C ASN A 147 -59.54 -80.80 -10.80
N THR A 148 -59.51 -82.12 -10.61
CA THR A 148 -58.94 -82.77 -9.41
C THR A 148 -57.41 -82.77 -9.42
N ILE A 149 -56.82 -81.58 -9.55
CA ILE A 149 -55.41 -81.29 -9.48
C ILE A 149 -55.00 -81.35 -8.01
N SER A 150 -54.43 -82.49 -7.62
CA SER A 150 -53.95 -82.76 -6.26
C SER A 150 -52.59 -82.11 -5.94
N THR A 151 -52.03 -81.31 -6.86
CA THR A 151 -50.76 -80.61 -6.61
C THR A 151 -50.98 -79.51 -5.58
N THR A 152 -50.45 -79.73 -4.37
CA THR A 152 -50.44 -78.76 -3.28
C THR A 152 -49.47 -77.61 -3.52
N THR A 153 -48.73 -77.59 -4.62
CA THR A 153 -47.78 -76.53 -4.99
C THR A 153 -48.17 -75.80 -6.27
N PHE A 154 -47.86 -74.50 -6.33
CA PHE A 154 -48.06 -73.66 -7.53
C PHE A 154 -47.07 -72.48 -7.55
N THR A 155 -46.65 -72.05 -8.75
CA THR A 155 -45.68 -70.95 -8.93
C THR A 155 -46.27 -69.88 -9.84
N TYR A 156 -46.30 -68.63 -9.36
CA TYR A 156 -46.83 -67.50 -10.13
C TYR A 156 -45.77 -66.88 -11.04
N THR A 157 -46.17 -66.59 -12.29
CA THR A 157 -45.33 -66.01 -13.35
C THR A 157 -45.61 -64.53 -13.63
N GLN A 158 -46.61 -63.94 -12.96
CA GLN A 158 -46.90 -62.50 -13.00
C GLN A 158 -47.16 -61.97 -11.57
N PRO A 159 -46.77 -60.73 -11.23
CA PRO A 159 -47.08 -60.12 -9.95
C PRO A 159 -48.54 -59.65 -9.88
N GLY A 160 -49.08 -59.54 -8.67
CA GLY A 160 -50.48 -59.14 -8.41
C GLY A 160 -51.11 -59.87 -7.23
N SER A 161 -52.36 -59.54 -6.91
CA SER A 161 -53.14 -60.26 -5.91
C SER A 161 -53.98 -61.34 -6.58
N PHE A 162 -53.81 -62.60 -6.19
CA PHE A 162 -54.51 -63.76 -6.75
C PHE A 162 -55.38 -64.42 -5.70
N THR A 163 -56.57 -64.91 -6.11
CA THR A 163 -57.43 -65.71 -5.23
C THR A 163 -57.26 -67.19 -5.55
N ILE A 164 -56.99 -67.97 -4.51
CA ILE A 164 -56.95 -69.44 -4.55
C ILE A 164 -58.32 -69.96 -4.10
N LEU A 165 -58.90 -70.86 -4.89
CA LEU A 165 -60.14 -71.58 -4.59
C LEU A 165 -59.85 -73.06 -4.29
N GLN A 166 -60.49 -73.62 -3.26
CA GLN A 166 -60.47 -75.05 -2.92
C GLN A 166 -61.82 -75.69 -3.25
N LYS A 167 -61.80 -76.92 -3.77
CA LYS A 167 -63.00 -77.75 -4.04
C LYS A 167 -62.79 -79.17 -3.53
N ALA A 168 -63.81 -79.76 -2.88
CA ALA A 168 -63.84 -81.19 -2.55
C ALA A 168 -64.47 -82.03 -3.67
N ASN A 169 -64.05 -83.29 -3.78
CA ASN A 169 -64.46 -84.24 -4.82
C ASN A 169 -65.98 -84.59 -4.84
N ARG A 170 -66.77 -84.15 -3.84
CA ARG A 170 -68.24 -84.31 -3.80
C ARG A 170 -69.01 -82.99 -3.63
N ALA A 171 -68.33 -81.85 -3.52
CA ALA A 171 -68.98 -80.56 -3.31
C ALA A 171 -69.47 -79.96 -4.64
N GLN A 172 -70.70 -79.43 -4.65
CA GLN A 172 -71.27 -78.72 -5.82
C GLN A 172 -70.65 -77.33 -6.03
N GLY A 173 -69.86 -76.82 -5.08
CA GLY A 173 -69.23 -75.51 -5.14
C GLY A 173 -67.84 -75.48 -4.50
N THR A 174 -67.29 -74.28 -4.38
CA THR A 174 -66.01 -74.00 -3.74
C THR A 174 -66.16 -73.97 -2.21
N ILE A 175 -65.28 -74.69 -1.51
CA ILE A 175 -65.41 -74.99 -0.08
C ILE A 175 -64.53 -74.11 0.82
N ALA A 176 -63.53 -73.43 0.24
CA ALA A 176 -62.76 -72.37 0.88
C ALA A 176 -62.09 -71.49 -0.17
N CYS A 177 -61.64 -70.30 0.23
CA CYS A 177 -60.75 -69.46 -0.55
C CYS A 177 -59.73 -68.72 0.33
N ARG A 178 -58.60 -68.32 -0.27
CA ARG A 178 -57.54 -67.49 0.33
C ARG A 178 -56.95 -66.59 -0.75
N THR A 179 -56.54 -65.38 -0.40
CA THR A 179 -55.76 -64.50 -1.27
C THR A 179 -54.27 -64.65 -1.02
N VAL A 180 -53.46 -64.42 -2.06
CA VAL A 180 -52.00 -64.29 -1.96
C VAL A 180 -51.51 -63.14 -2.84
N GLU A 181 -50.68 -62.28 -2.25
CA GLU A 181 -50.02 -61.18 -2.95
C GLU A 181 -48.65 -61.64 -3.51
N VAL A 182 -48.52 -61.65 -4.84
CA VAL A 182 -47.30 -62.02 -5.55
C VAL A 182 -46.52 -60.74 -5.85
N ILE A 183 -45.37 -60.59 -5.19
CA ILE A 183 -44.55 -59.37 -5.24
C ILE A 183 -43.38 -59.57 -6.20
N GLN A 184 -43.15 -58.63 -7.10
CA GLN A 184 -41.92 -58.53 -7.89
C GLN A 184 -40.97 -57.51 -7.24
N PRO A 185 -39.98 -57.94 -6.46
CA PRO A 185 -39.08 -57.01 -5.77
C PRO A 185 -38.12 -56.30 -6.76
N LYS A 186 -37.74 -55.06 -6.44
CA LYS A 186 -36.94 -54.15 -7.29
C LYS A 186 -35.58 -53.80 -6.63
N PRO A 187 -34.51 -53.54 -7.40
CA PRO A 187 -33.22 -53.14 -6.83
C PRO A 187 -33.33 -51.80 -6.09
N ILE A 188 -32.52 -51.62 -5.05
CA ILE A 188 -32.43 -50.36 -4.30
C ILE A 188 -31.28 -49.54 -4.87
N GLU A 189 -31.56 -48.35 -5.40
CA GLU A 189 -30.53 -47.45 -5.92
C GLU A 189 -29.78 -46.75 -4.77
N PHE A 190 -28.45 -46.76 -4.83
CA PHE A 190 -27.59 -46.18 -3.80
C PHE A 190 -26.29 -45.61 -4.35
N THR A 191 -25.66 -44.76 -3.55
CA THR A 191 -24.32 -44.20 -3.80
C THR A 191 -23.46 -44.41 -2.56
N ALA A 192 -22.19 -44.76 -2.75
CA ALA A 192 -21.19 -44.86 -1.69
C ALA A 192 -20.06 -43.86 -1.92
N LYS A 193 -19.58 -43.23 -0.86
CA LYS A 193 -18.47 -42.26 -0.86
C LYS A 193 -17.46 -42.65 0.21
N VAL A 194 -16.20 -42.81 -0.20
CA VAL A 194 -15.08 -43.07 0.72
C VAL A 194 -14.73 -41.77 1.46
N CYS A 195 -14.61 -41.83 2.77
CA CYS A 195 -14.25 -40.73 3.66
C CYS A 195 -12.77 -40.79 4.04
N SER A 196 -12.31 -39.88 4.90
CA SER A 196 -11.05 -40.08 5.63
C SER A 196 -11.16 -41.22 6.67
N ALA A 197 -10.01 -41.60 7.26
CA ALA A 197 -9.91 -42.59 8.34
C ALA A 197 -10.61 -43.94 8.06
N LEU A 198 -10.46 -44.48 6.83
CA LEU A 198 -11.02 -45.76 6.38
C LEU A 198 -12.56 -45.86 6.42
N SER A 199 -13.27 -44.73 6.58
CA SER A 199 -14.74 -44.72 6.62
C SER A 199 -15.36 -44.63 5.23
N THR A 200 -16.64 -45.00 5.11
CA THR A 200 -17.45 -44.87 3.89
C THR A 200 -18.88 -44.53 4.25
N THR A 201 -19.40 -43.46 3.64
CA THR A 201 -20.81 -43.07 3.75
C THR A 201 -21.60 -43.67 2.60
N LEU A 202 -22.73 -44.31 2.89
CA LEU A 202 -23.66 -44.85 1.91
C LEU A 202 -25.01 -44.13 2.02
N THR A 203 -25.51 -43.62 0.90
CA THR A 203 -26.85 -43.02 0.78
C THR A 203 -27.69 -43.79 -0.23
N TYR A 204 -28.86 -44.27 0.19
CA TYR A 204 -29.81 -45.00 -0.66
C TYR A 204 -31.16 -44.27 -0.75
N ASN A 205 -31.84 -44.42 -1.89
CA ASN A 205 -33.15 -43.79 -2.12
C ASN A 205 -34.22 -44.83 -2.43
N LEU A 206 -35.33 -44.77 -1.68
CA LEU A 206 -36.48 -45.63 -1.90
C LEU A 206 -37.51 -44.95 -2.80
N THR A 207 -37.81 -45.58 -3.93
CA THR A 207 -39.02 -45.34 -4.73
C THR A 207 -40.24 -45.97 -4.05
N ALA A 208 -41.45 -45.62 -4.50
CA ALA A 208 -42.69 -46.23 -4.01
C ALA A 208 -42.71 -47.77 -4.14
N GLU A 209 -42.05 -48.32 -5.17
CA GLU A 209 -41.95 -49.78 -5.36
C GLU A 209 -41.01 -50.42 -4.32
N THR A 210 -39.86 -49.80 -4.05
CA THR A 210 -38.88 -50.29 -3.04
C THR A 210 -39.24 -49.94 -1.60
N ALA A 211 -40.19 -49.04 -1.36
CA ALA A 211 -40.72 -48.74 -0.03
C ALA A 211 -41.58 -49.89 0.56
N THR A 212 -41.76 -50.98 -0.20
CA THR A 212 -42.48 -52.20 0.22
C THR A 212 -41.62 -53.22 0.98
N TYR A 213 -40.31 -52.97 1.13
CA TYR A 213 -39.44 -53.78 1.98
C TYR A 213 -39.63 -53.46 3.46
N ASP A 214 -39.80 -54.48 4.30
CA ASP A 214 -39.90 -54.32 5.75
C ASP A 214 -38.53 -53.98 6.38
N VAL A 215 -37.45 -54.56 5.82
CA VAL A 215 -36.07 -54.43 6.28
C VAL A 215 -35.14 -54.23 5.08
N ILE A 216 -34.12 -53.39 5.26
CA ILE A 216 -33.02 -53.18 4.31
C ILE A 216 -31.74 -53.72 4.95
N THR A 217 -31.05 -54.60 4.25
CA THR A 217 -29.75 -55.17 4.63
C THR A 217 -28.65 -54.52 3.80
N ILE A 218 -27.57 -54.11 4.46
CA ILE A 218 -26.36 -53.60 3.82
C ILE A 218 -25.21 -54.51 4.26
N THR A 219 -24.50 -55.13 3.32
CA THR A 219 -23.27 -55.90 3.61
C THR A 219 -22.07 -55.12 3.10
N TRP A 220 -21.06 -54.93 3.93
CA TRP A 220 -19.98 -53.98 3.65
C TRP A 220 -18.77 -54.60 2.92
N GLY A 221 -18.78 -55.91 2.67
CA GLY A 221 -17.73 -56.64 1.94
C GLY A 221 -16.49 -57.00 2.79
N ASP A 222 -16.53 -56.77 4.10
CA ASP A 222 -15.49 -57.11 5.08
C ASP A 222 -15.92 -58.20 6.08
N GLY A 223 -17.16 -58.69 5.97
CA GLY A 223 -17.78 -59.64 6.89
C GLY A 223 -18.85 -59.02 7.80
N SER A 224 -18.92 -57.69 7.87
CA SER A 224 -19.97 -56.97 8.61
C SER A 224 -21.21 -56.71 7.74
N SER A 225 -22.36 -56.58 8.41
CA SER A 225 -23.63 -56.21 7.79
C SER A 225 -24.56 -55.51 8.75
N ASP A 226 -25.13 -54.39 8.32
CA ASP A 226 -26.19 -53.69 9.05
C ASP A 226 -27.58 -54.06 8.52
N THR A 227 -28.59 -53.94 9.39
CA THR A 227 -30.00 -54.07 9.01
C THR A 227 -30.81 -52.92 9.59
N TYR A 228 -31.69 -52.34 8.78
CA TYR A 228 -32.53 -51.21 9.14
C TYR A 228 -33.99 -51.49 8.80
N PRO A 229 -34.95 -51.26 9.72
CA PRO A 229 -36.37 -51.33 9.38
C PRO A 229 -36.76 -50.16 8.46
N THR A 230 -37.82 -50.33 7.67
CA THR A 230 -38.37 -49.27 6.81
C THR A 230 -39.58 -48.61 7.49
N PRO A 231 -39.65 -47.27 7.63
CA PRO A 231 -38.66 -46.27 7.21
C PRO A 231 -37.45 -46.19 8.16
N GLY A 232 -36.25 -46.13 7.59
CA GLY A 232 -34.97 -46.10 8.30
C GLY A 232 -34.03 -44.98 7.81
N PRO A 233 -32.78 -44.95 8.31
CA PRO A 233 -31.80 -43.90 7.96
C PRO A 233 -31.36 -43.98 6.49
N LYS A 234 -31.75 -42.99 5.68
CA LYS A 234 -31.39 -42.92 4.24
C LYS A 234 -29.89 -42.80 3.96
N THR A 235 -29.11 -42.37 4.96
CA THR A 235 -27.66 -42.26 4.91
C THR A 235 -27.07 -42.93 6.14
N VAL A 236 -26.09 -43.81 5.92
CA VAL A 236 -25.40 -44.59 6.95
C VAL A 236 -23.89 -44.54 6.73
N VAL A 237 -23.10 -44.84 7.77
CA VAL A 237 -21.64 -44.71 7.75
C VAL A 237 -21.02 -45.95 8.37
N HIS A 238 -20.03 -46.53 7.70
CA HIS A 238 -19.24 -47.67 8.18
C HIS A 238 -17.75 -47.33 8.20
N THR A 239 -16.95 -48.10 8.95
CA THR A 239 -15.51 -47.88 9.08
C THR A 239 -14.75 -49.19 8.96
N TYR A 240 -13.87 -49.26 7.96
CA TYR A 240 -13.10 -50.46 7.63
C TYR A 240 -11.79 -50.56 8.42
N ALA A 241 -11.33 -51.80 8.66
CA ALA A 241 -10.07 -52.04 9.37
C ALA A 241 -8.81 -51.84 8.49
N ASN A 242 -8.95 -51.76 7.17
CA ASN A 242 -7.84 -51.62 6.22
C ASN A 242 -8.30 -51.04 4.86
N THR A 243 -7.33 -50.72 3.99
CA THR A 243 -7.54 -50.14 2.65
C THR A 243 -7.84 -51.16 1.55
N GLN A 244 -8.09 -52.43 1.89
CA GLN A 244 -8.41 -53.47 0.91
C GLN A 244 -9.75 -53.17 0.23
N SER A 245 -9.82 -53.34 -1.09
CA SER A 245 -11.05 -53.16 -1.88
C SER A 245 -12.20 -54.04 -1.34
N ARG A 246 -13.41 -53.47 -1.26
CA ARG A 246 -14.63 -54.12 -0.74
C ARG A 246 -15.77 -53.95 -1.73
N THR A 247 -16.66 -54.94 -1.79
CA THR A 247 -17.93 -54.84 -2.53
C THR A 247 -19.05 -54.60 -1.53
N VAL A 248 -19.60 -53.38 -1.52
CA VAL A 248 -20.75 -53.03 -0.68
C VAL A 248 -22.02 -53.41 -1.42
N THR A 249 -22.92 -54.12 -0.75
CA THR A 249 -24.15 -54.66 -1.34
C THR A 249 -25.37 -54.23 -0.54
N VAL A 250 -26.39 -53.69 -1.21
CA VAL A 250 -27.66 -53.25 -0.60
C VAL A 250 -28.79 -54.13 -1.11
N ARG A 251 -29.63 -54.62 -0.20
CA ARG A 251 -30.71 -55.56 -0.52
C ARG A 251 -31.92 -55.35 0.39
N GLY A 252 -33.12 -55.37 -0.20
CA GLY A 252 -34.38 -55.32 0.55
C GLY A 252 -34.90 -56.72 0.91
N LEU A 253 -35.62 -56.81 2.04
CA LEU A 253 -36.26 -58.02 2.56
C LEU A 253 -37.72 -57.74 2.93
N ILE A 254 -38.62 -58.62 2.52
CA ILE A 254 -40.03 -58.66 2.94
C ILE A 254 -40.22 -59.88 3.84
N THR A 255 -40.29 -59.63 5.15
CA THR A 255 -40.40 -60.63 6.20
C THR A 255 -41.70 -61.45 6.07
N GLY A 256 -42.82 -60.79 5.77
CA GLY A 256 -44.12 -61.45 5.61
C GLY A 256 -44.31 -62.28 4.34
N ALA A 257 -43.30 -62.37 3.46
CA ALA A 257 -43.40 -62.99 2.13
C ALA A 257 -42.46 -64.21 1.97
N SER A 258 -42.45 -65.12 2.94
CA SER A 258 -41.48 -66.23 3.04
C SER A 258 -40.01 -65.76 3.00
N GLY A 259 -39.73 -64.57 3.56
CA GLY A 259 -38.42 -63.94 3.48
C GLY A 259 -38.05 -63.48 2.07
N CYS A 260 -38.98 -62.86 1.33
CA CYS A 260 -38.74 -62.45 -0.04
C CYS A 260 -37.64 -61.38 -0.11
N GLN A 261 -36.49 -61.74 -0.66
CA GLN A 261 -35.33 -60.86 -0.80
C GLN A 261 -35.23 -60.32 -2.22
N GLY A 262 -35.08 -59.00 -2.36
CA GLY A 262 -34.93 -58.36 -3.67
C GLY A 262 -33.62 -58.67 -4.39
N PRO A 263 -33.49 -58.26 -5.66
CA PRO A 263 -32.19 -58.25 -6.33
C PRO A 263 -31.22 -57.32 -5.59
N SER A 264 -29.98 -57.77 -5.44
CA SER A 264 -28.92 -57.05 -4.73
C SER A 264 -28.24 -56.02 -5.64
N SER A 265 -28.31 -54.75 -5.25
CA SER A 265 -27.47 -53.69 -5.84
C SER A 265 -26.09 -53.76 -5.22
N GLN A 266 -25.02 -53.52 -6.00
CA GLN A 266 -23.64 -53.59 -5.50
C GLN A 266 -22.75 -52.49 -6.08
N THR A 267 -21.73 -52.06 -5.32
CA THR A 267 -20.65 -51.18 -5.80
C THR A 267 -19.33 -51.51 -5.14
N VAL A 268 -18.21 -51.16 -5.78
CA VAL A 268 -16.86 -51.39 -5.24
C VAL A 268 -16.35 -50.11 -4.58
N VAL A 269 -15.89 -50.22 -3.34
CA VAL A 269 -15.22 -49.15 -2.60
C VAL A 269 -13.81 -49.57 -2.24
N VAL A 270 -12.86 -48.65 -2.32
CA VAL A 270 -11.49 -48.84 -1.83
C VAL A 270 -11.32 -47.87 -0.65
N PRO A 271 -11.41 -48.36 0.61
CA PRO A 271 -11.29 -47.49 1.78
C PRO A 271 -9.92 -46.81 1.79
N GLN A 272 -9.86 -45.52 2.10
CA GLN A 272 -8.60 -44.77 2.08
C GLN A 272 -8.26 -44.20 3.45
N ASN A 273 -6.99 -44.36 3.83
CA ASN A 273 -6.37 -43.54 4.86
C ASN A 273 -5.94 -42.21 4.21
N ALA A 274 -6.91 -41.34 3.90
CA ALA A 274 -6.61 -39.91 3.82
C ALA A 274 -6.07 -39.51 5.20
N SER A 275 -4.84 -38.99 5.24
CA SER A 275 -3.94 -39.09 6.40
C SER A 275 -4.60 -38.73 7.74
N SER A 276 -4.57 -39.69 8.68
CA SER A 276 -4.96 -39.47 10.06
C SER A 276 -4.17 -38.30 10.68
N ALA A 277 -4.86 -37.49 11.48
CA ALA A 277 -4.34 -36.37 12.28
C ALA A 277 -3.64 -35.17 11.59
N VAL A 278 -3.28 -35.19 10.30
CA VAL A 278 -2.67 -34.00 9.65
C VAL A 278 -3.68 -32.86 9.51
N ASN A 279 -3.33 -31.66 10.02
CA ASN A 279 -4.03 -30.40 9.79
C ASN A 279 -3.42 -29.65 8.59
N PRO A 280 -4.17 -28.79 7.87
CA PRO A 280 -3.58 -27.92 6.85
C PRO A 280 -2.66 -26.87 7.49
N VAL A 281 -1.63 -26.45 6.76
CA VAL A 281 -0.58 -25.52 7.23
C VAL A 281 -0.42 -24.37 6.23
N ILE A 282 -0.25 -23.14 6.73
CA ILE A 282 0.14 -21.98 5.93
C ILE A 282 1.67 -21.87 6.00
N ASN A 283 2.38 -22.13 4.90
CA ASN A 283 3.85 -22.10 4.87
C ASN A 283 4.40 -20.66 4.74
N SER A 284 3.67 -19.76 4.08
CA SER A 284 4.06 -18.34 4.03
C SER A 284 2.88 -17.41 3.83
N LEU A 285 2.94 -16.22 4.43
CA LEU A 285 2.05 -15.09 4.16
C LEU A 285 2.93 -13.89 3.80
N ILE A 286 2.83 -13.38 2.57
CA ILE A 286 3.59 -12.24 2.08
C ILE A 286 2.63 -11.10 1.77
N SER A 287 2.82 -9.95 2.41
CA SER A 287 2.02 -8.75 2.16
C SER A 287 2.73 -7.85 1.13
N SER A 288 1.93 -7.19 0.30
CA SER A 288 2.33 -6.09 -0.60
C SER A 288 1.34 -4.93 -0.39
N ASP A 289 1.59 -3.78 -1.01
CA ASP A 289 0.86 -2.52 -0.81
C ASP A 289 -0.68 -2.68 -0.74
N ASN A 290 -1.25 -3.52 -1.62
CA ASN A 290 -2.70 -3.70 -1.75
C ASN A 290 -3.15 -5.18 -1.81
N ALA A 291 -2.25 -6.15 -1.59
CA ALA A 291 -2.58 -7.57 -1.66
C ALA A 291 -1.75 -8.43 -0.72
N ILE A 292 -2.34 -9.51 -0.22
CA ILE A 292 -1.67 -10.55 0.56
C ILE A 292 -1.66 -11.84 -0.25
N THR A 293 -0.48 -12.47 -0.35
CA THR A 293 -0.26 -13.76 -1.01
C THR A 293 0.08 -14.83 0.02
N LEU A 294 -0.71 -15.92 0.04
CA LEU A 294 -0.50 -17.06 0.92
C LEU A 294 -0.04 -18.29 0.14
N ARG A 295 0.85 -19.08 0.74
CA ARG A 295 1.18 -20.46 0.32
C ARG A 295 0.79 -21.40 1.45
N TYR A 296 0.17 -22.52 1.10
CA TYR A 296 -0.37 -23.47 2.06
C TYR A 296 -0.32 -24.90 1.53
N GLN A 297 -0.40 -25.85 2.45
CA GLN A 297 -0.53 -27.29 2.21
C GLN A 297 -1.79 -27.81 2.90
N ALA A 298 -2.48 -28.75 2.25
CA ALA A 298 -3.68 -29.40 2.76
C ALA A 298 -3.62 -30.92 2.46
N PRO A 299 -4.25 -31.79 3.28
CA PRO A 299 -4.21 -33.24 3.07
C PRO A 299 -4.78 -33.66 1.71
N THR A 300 -4.20 -34.71 1.12
CA THR A 300 -4.67 -35.29 -0.15
C THR A 300 -6.10 -35.81 -0.01
N GLY A 301 -6.92 -35.61 -1.06
CA GLY A 301 -8.34 -35.99 -1.05
C GLY A 301 -9.26 -35.01 -0.31
N THR A 302 -8.77 -33.87 0.19
CA THR A 302 -9.59 -32.81 0.80
C THR A 302 -9.82 -31.62 -0.16
N THR A 303 -10.92 -30.90 0.04
CA THR A 303 -11.12 -29.57 -0.55
C THR A 303 -10.61 -28.50 0.42
N ALA A 304 -9.93 -27.47 -0.10
CA ALA A 304 -9.39 -26.38 0.71
C ALA A 304 -10.21 -25.08 0.52
N GLU A 305 -10.71 -24.57 1.64
CA GLU A 305 -11.37 -23.26 1.77
C GLU A 305 -10.44 -22.34 2.56
N ILE A 306 -10.19 -21.12 2.06
CA ILE A 306 -9.41 -20.12 2.79
C ILE A 306 -10.37 -19.15 3.45
N LEU A 307 -10.22 -19.01 4.77
CA LEU A 307 -10.95 -18.05 5.58
C LEU A 307 -10.07 -16.84 5.88
N ARG A 308 -10.71 -15.67 5.96
CA ARG A 308 -10.11 -14.36 6.21
C ARG A 308 -10.83 -13.67 7.38
N LYS A 309 -10.09 -12.94 8.21
CA LYS A 309 -10.58 -12.08 9.30
C LYS A 309 -9.83 -10.76 9.24
N ASP A 310 -10.50 -9.69 8.82
CA ASP A 310 -9.91 -8.35 8.73
C ASP A 310 -9.81 -7.64 10.08
N ALA A 311 -9.02 -6.57 10.14
CA ALA A 311 -8.85 -5.76 11.35
C ALA A 311 -10.19 -5.28 11.93
N GLY A 312 -10.45 -5.61 13.20
CA GLY A 312 -11.71 -5.33 13.89
C GLY A 312 -12.84 -6.33 13.63
N GLY A 313 -12.66 -7.29 12.71
CA GLY A 313 -13.60 -8.39 12.48
C GLY A 313 -13.57 -9.42 13.60
N SER A 314 -14.74 -9.73 14.18
CA SER A 314 -14.89 -10.75 15.23
C SER A 314 -15.01 -12.19 14.69
N ALA A 315 -15.25 -12.36 13.39
CA ALA A 315 -15.50 -13.64 12.76
C ALA A 315 -14.71 -13.80 11.45
N PHE A 316 -14.45 -15.05 11.09
CA PHE A 316 -13.86 -15.44 9.81
C PHE A 316 -14.93 -15.52 8.71
N VAL A 317 -14.60 -15.00 7.52
CA VAL A 317 -15.41 -15.11 6.29
C VAL A 317 -14.65 -15.90 5.21
N ASN A 318 -15.38 -16.57 4.32
CA ASN A 318 -14.77 -17.28 3.18
C ASN A 318 -14.19 -16.27 2.17
N ALA A 319 -12.92 -16.46 1.81
CA ALA A 319 -12.19 -15.66 0.84
C ALA A 319 -11.89 -16.40 -0.49
N GLY A 320 -12.09 -17.71 -0.55
CA GLY A 320 -11.90 -18.51 -1.78
C GLY A 320 -11.86 -20.03 -1.55
N LEU A 321 -12.17 -20.77 -2.61
CA LEU A 321 -11.98 -22.22 -2.74
C LEU A 321 -10.89 -22.48 -3.78
N ILE A 322 -9.90 -23.34 -3.48
CA ILE A 322 -8.69 -23.48 -4.31
C ILE A 322 -8.17 -24.92 -4.30
N SER A 323 -7.69 -25.39 -5.46
CA SER A 323 -6.92 -26.62 -5.59
C SER A 323 -5.66 -26.61 -4.72
N PRO A 324 -5.40 -27.63 -3.88
CA PRO A 324 -4.21 -27.67 -3.01
C PRO A 324 -2.89 -27.43 -3.77
N GLY A 325 -2.01 -26.61 -3.18
CA GLY A 325 -0.65 -26.35 -3.69
C GLY A 325 -0.49 -25.10 -4.55
N SER A 326 -1.58 -24.43 -4.98
CA SER A 326 -1.49 -23.13 -5.65
C SER A 326 -1.37 -21.98 -4.64
N PRO A 327 -0.60 -20.91 -4.93
CA PRO A 327 -0.61 -19.71 -4.10
C PRO A 327 -1.97 -19.00 -4.21
N PHE A 328 -2.51 -18.55 -3.08
CA PHE A 328 -3.68 -17.67 -3.04
C PHE A 328 -3.25 -16.22 -2.97
N THR A 329 -3.92 -15.31 -3.68
CA THR A 329 -3.71 -13.86 -3.55
C THR A 329 -5.06 -13.18 -3.37
N VAL A 330 -5.16 -12.28 -2.38
CA VAL A 330 -6.38 -11.52 -2.10
C VAL A 330 -6.06 -10.04 -1.88
N ALA A 331 -6.94 -9.15 -2.35
CA ALA A 331 -6.79 -7.71 -2.12
C ALA A 331 -6.99 -7.37 -0.63
N ALA A 332 -5.98 -6.78 0.00
CA ALA A 332 -5.97 -6.41 1.42
C ALA A 332 -4.99 -5.25 1.64
N PRO A 333 -5.35 -4.22 2.43
CA PRO A 333 -4.52 -3.03 2.59
C PRO A 333 -3.33 -3.30 3.51
N SER A 334 -2.14 -2.84 3.13
CA SER A 334 -0.89 -3.08 3.88
C SER A 334 -0.83 -2.39 5.25
N ASP A 335 -1.75 -1.48 5.57
CA ASP A 335 -1.82 -0.75 6.84
C ASP A 335 -2.72 -1.45 7.90
N LYS A 336 -3.37 -2.57 7.57
CA LYS A 336 -4.23 -3.35 8.47
C LYS A 336 -3.72 -4.78 8.66
N VAL A 337 -3.86 -5.29 9.89
CA VAL A 337 -3.67 -6.71 10.17
C VAL A 337 -4.88 -7.48 9.64
N THR A 338 -4.63 -8.44 8.75
CA THR A 338 -5.62 -9.39 8.23
C THR A 338 -5.12 -10.80 8.53
N CYS A 339 -5.97 -11.61 9.15
CA CYS A 339 -5.63 -12.96 9.60
C CYS A 339 -6.34 -14.03 8.77
N PHE A 340 -5.69 -15.18 8.61
CA PHE A 340 -6.12 -16.26 7.74
C PHE A 340 -6.10 -17.62 8.45
N GLN A 341 -7.03 -18.48 8.03
CA GLN A 341 -7.03 -19.90 8.34
C GLN A 341 -7.34 -20.69 7.07
N VAL A 342 -6.72 -21.86 6.91
CA VAL A 342 -7.11 -22.84 5.88
C VAL A 342 -8.01 -23.88 6.54
N VAL A 343 -9.16 -24.15 5.91
CA VAL A 343 -10.08 -25.23 6.29
C VAL A 343 -10.01 -26.31 5.21
N ALA A 344 -9.51 -27.48 5.57
CA ALA A 344 -9.54 -28.67 4.74
C ALA A 344 -10.78 -29.50 5.09
N LYS A 345 -11.58 -29.88 4.09
CA LYS A 345 -12.79 -30.71 4.28
C LYS A 345 -12.65 -32.02 3.51
N ASP A 346 -12.92 -33.15 4.17
CA ASP A 346 -12.91 -34.44 3.48
C ASP A 346 -14.20 -34.67 2.66
N ALA A 347 -14.24 -35.77 1.89
CA ALA A 347 -15.38 -36.12 1.02
C ALA A 347 -16.71 -36.39 1.77
N CYS A 348 -16.66 -36.47 3.11
CA CYS A 348 -17.81 -36.69 3.99
C CYS A 348 -18.09 -35.48 4.91
N GLY A 349 -17.39 -34.36 4.70
CA GLY A 349 -17.66 -33.07 5.34
C GLY A 349 -16.89 -32.82 6.65
N VAL A 350 -15.95 -33.68 7.03
CA VAL A 350 -15.15 -33.49 8.24
C VAL A 350 -14.15 -32.35 8.02
N GLU A 351 -14.27 -31.26 8.79
CA GLU A 351 -13.36 -30.11 8.73
C GLU A 351 -12.10 -30.30 9.59
N ARG A 352 -10.96 -29.84 9.09
CA ARG A 352 -9.72 -29.57 9.86
C ARG A 352 -9.20 -28.18 9.54
N ARG A 353 -8.55 -27.53 10.51
CA ARG A 353 -8.19 -26.10 10.45
C ARG A 353 -6.70 -25.89 10.71
N SER A 354 -6.12 -24.89 10.05
CA SER A 354 -4.77 -24.42 10.37
C SER A 354 -4.78 -23.54 11.63
N SER A 355 -3.60 -23.39 12.24
CA SER A 355 -3.26 -22.26 13.10
C SER A 355 -3.59 -20.91 12.42
N GLU A 356 -3.87 -19.85 13.18
CA GLU A 356 -4.20 -18.54 12.62
C GLU A 356 -2.92 -17.76 12.25
N VAL A 357 -2.82 -17.36 10.98
CA VAL A 357 -1.68 -16.59 10.47
C VAL A 357 -2.12 -15.17 10.08
N CYS A 358 -1.57 -14.17 10.78
CA CYS A 358 -1.87 -12.76 10.59
C CYS A 358 -0.80 -12.03 9.78
N SER A 359 -1.18 -11.02 8.98
CA SER A 359 -0.23 -10.15 8.28
C SER A 359 0.55 -9.25 9.24
N LEU A 360 1.73 -8.79 8.79
CA LEU A 360 2.56 -7.82 9.49
C LEU A 360 2.39 -6.43 8.87
N VAL A 361 2.04 -5.45 9.71
CA VAL A 361 1.97 -4.03 9.34
C VAL A 361 3.25 -3.34 9.83
N LEU A 362 4.06 -2.81 8.90
CA LEU A 362 5.30 -2.09 9.18
C LEU A 362 5.18 -0.62 8.73
N ASN A 363 5.56 0.30 9.60
CA ASN A 363 5.60 1.73 9.34
C ASN A 363 7.02 2.28 9.60
N ALA A 364 7.71 2.73 8.55
CA ALA A 364 8.99 3.42 8.63
C ALA A 364 8.80 4.94 8.62
N GLN A 365 9.45 5.63 9.56
CA GLN A 365 9.38 7.08 9.73
C GLN A 365 10.80 7.66 9.80
N ALA A 366 11.01 8.81 9.16
CA ALA A 366 12.29 9.52 9.23
C ALA A 366 12.44 10.18 10.61
N GLY A 367 13.63 10.08 11.19
CA GLY A 367 14.05 10.85 12.34
C GLY A 367 15.45 11.42 12.10
N ASP A 368 15.91 12.27 13.00
CA ASP A 368 17.24 12.86 12.86
C ASP A 368 18.33 11.76 12.86
N ARG A 369 19.02 11.63 11.72
CA ARG A 369 20.10 10.66 11.46
C ARG A 369 19.71 9.18 11.69
N GLN A 370 18.42 8.88 11.68
CA GLN A 370 17.89 7.54 11.96
C GLN A 370 16.53 7.30 11.27
N ASN A 371 16.21 6.05 10.95
CA ASN A 371 14.85 5.67 10.56
C ASN A 371 14.20 4.87 11.68
N LYS A 372 13.05 5.35 12.16
CA LYS A 372 12.25 4.71 13.22
C LYS A 372 11.25 3.78 12.58
N LEU A 373 11.35 2.50 12.90
CA LEU A 373 10.50 1.43 12.39
C LEU A 373 9.55 1.03 13.51
N ASN A 374 8.24 1.09 13.27
CA ASN A 374 7.21 0.66 14.20
C ASN A 374 6.30 -0.37 13.52
N TRP A 375 5.87 -1.39 14.27
CA TRP A 375 4.95 -2.42 13.78
C TRP A 375 4.00 -2.89 14.87
N ILE A 376 2.87 -3.47 14.46
CA ILE A 376 1.93 -4.10 15.38
C ILE A 376 2.49 -5.47 15.79
N PRO A 377 2.61 -5.81 17.09
CA PRO A 377 3.02 -7.14 17.53
C PRO A 377 2.16 -8.25 16.93
N TYR A 378 2.80 -9.36 16.57
CA TYR A 378 2.14 -10.50 15.92
C TYR A 378 1.00 -11.06 16.79
N SER A 379 -0.20 -11.16 16.21
CA SER A 379 -1.45 -11.44 16.93
C SER A 379 -2.11 -12.78 16.57
N GLY A 380 -1.49 -13.61 15.73
CA GLY A 380 -2.06 -14.90 15.31
C GLY A 380 -1.87 -16.00 16.34
N THR A 381 -2.77 -16.98 16.38
CA THR A 381 -2.67 -18.14 17.28
C THR A 381 -1.69 -19.17 16.72
N TYR A 382 -0.51 -19.25 17.33
CA TYR A 382 0.59 -20.16 16.98
C TYR A 382 1.31 -20.64 18.24
N ASP A 383 1.69 -21.92 18.28
CA ASP A 383 2.26 -22.54 19.49
C ASP A 383 3.66 -22.02 19.84
N SER A 384 4.42 -21.53 18.86
CA SER A 384 5.75 -20.96 19.08
C SER A 384 6.11 -19.87 18.07
N PHE A 385 6.52 -18.72 18.59
CA PHE A 385 7.07 -17.58 17.85
C PHE A 385 8.60 -17.55 18.02
N ARG A 386 9.36 -17.59 16.93
CA ARG A 386 10.83 -17.71 16.97
C ARG A 386 11.56 -16.36 17.01
N GLY A 387 10.98 -15.31 16.44
CA GLY A 387 11.59 -13.98 16.37
C GLY A 387 11.20 -13.21 15.11
N TYR A 388 11.32 -11.87 15.17
CA TYR A 388 11.33 -11.05 13.96
C TYR A 388 12.74 -10.91 13.35
N ARG A 389 12.79 -10.59 12.05
CA ARG A 389 13.96 -10.03 11.34
C ARG A 389 13.55 -8.78 10.58
N ILE A 390 14.48 -7.84 10.44
CA ILE A 390 14.30 -6.61 9.67
C ILE A 390 15.32 -6.60 8.53
N TYR A 391 14.84 -6.35 7.31
CA TYR A 391 15.66 -6.18 6.11
C TYR A 391 15.64 -4.71 5.66
N ARG A 392 16.72 -4.25 5.03
CA ARG A 392 16.85 -2.90 4.45
C ARG A 392 17.31 -3.03 3.00
N ASN A 393 16.64 -2.32 2.09
CA ASN A 393 16.92 -2.27 0.64
C ASN A 393 17.13 -3.65 -0.01
N GLY A 394 16.37 -4.67 0.44
CA GLY A 394 16.45 -6.04 -0.08
C GLY A 394 17.74 -6.82 0.24
N GLY A 395 18.67 -6.25 1.02
CA GLY A 395 19.94 -6.88 1.38
C GLY A 395 19.83 -7.95 2.47
N ALA A 396 20.95 -8.20 3.17
CA ALA A 396 20.98 -9.07 4.34
C ALA A 396 20.12 -8.52 5.50
N PRO A 397 19.74 -9.34 6.50
CA PRO A 397 19.06 -8.85 7.69
C PRO A 397 19.89 -7.79 8.41
N LEU A 398 19.30 -6.62 8.65
CA LEU A 398 19.88 -5.54 9.47
C LEU A 398 19.92 -5.94 10.95
N VAL A 399 18.88 -6.64 11.41
CA VAL A 399 18.77 -7.22 12.74
C VAL A 399 17.83 -8.43 12.70
N GLY A 400 17.99 -9.39 13.62
CA GLY A 400 17.12 -10.56 13.74
C GLY A 400 17.12 -11.16 15.13
N GLY A 401 16.11 -11.97 15.42
CA GLY A 401 15.91 -12.56 16.76
C GLY A 401 15.16 -11.65 17.73
N LEU A 402 14.47 -10.61 17.24
CA LEU A 402 13.69 -9.70 18.08
C LEU A 402 12.48 -10.45 18.69
N PRO A 403 12.19 -10.33 20.00
CA PRO A 403 11.13 -11.07 20.67
C PRO A 403 9.72 -10.61 20.24
N SER A 404 8.72 -11.49 20.41
CA SER A 404 7.32 -11.28 19.96
C SER A 404 6.70 -9.95 20.40
N GLY A 405 6.94 -9.55 21.65
CA GLY A 405 6.43 -8.30 22.23
C GLY A 405 7.14 -7.02 21.78
N GLN A 406 8.23 -7.10 21.02
CA GLN A 406 8.87 -5.92 20.46
C GLN A 406 8.05 -5.38 19.28
N SER A 407 7.79 -4.07 19.29
CA SER A 407 6.99 -3.33 18.31
C SER A 407 7.74 -2.20 17.61
N ALA A 408 9.01 -1.95 17.97
CA ALA A 408 9.79 -0.84 17.45
C ALA A 408 11.29 -1.15 17.33
N TYR A 409 11.96 -0.48 16.39
CA TYR A 409 13.41 -0.50 16.18
C TYR A 409 13.87 0.83 15.56
N ALA A 410 15.08 1.30 15.89
CA ALA A 410 15.67 2.50 15.30
C ALA A 410 16.93 2.13 14.52
N ASP A 411 16.89 2.29 13.20
CA ASP A 411 18.06 2.15 12.34
C ASP A 411 18.79 3.50 12.26
N ALA A 412 19.86 3.65 13.04
CA ALA A 412 20.78 4.80 12.98
C ALA A 412 22.05 4.49 12.17
N PHE A 413 22.14 3.34 11.50
CA PHE A 413 23.38 2.90 10.86
C PHE A 413 23.51 3.51 9.46
N ASN A 414 24.39 4.50 9.32
CA ASN A 414 24.68 5.17 8.03
C ASN A 414 23.40 5.62 7.30
N ILE A 415 22.49 6.30 8.01
CA ILE A 415 21.35 6.99 7.39
C ILE A 415 21.87 8.30 6.78
N GLN A 416 21.93 8.35 5.45
CA GLN A 416 22.29 9.55 4.70
C GLN A 416 21.05 10.36 4.35
N CYS A 417 21.16 11.69 4.38
CA CYS A 417 20.02 12.55 4.05
C CYS A 417 19.70 12.53 2.55
N GLY A 418 18.41 12.46 2.20
CA GLY A 418 17.93 12.42 0.82
C GLY A 418 17.97 11.03 0.17
N ASP A 419 18.63 10.06 0.80
CA ASP A 419 18.72 8.68 0.32
C ASP A 419 17.46 7.90 0.74
N ARG A 420 16.96 7.03 -0.15
CA ARG A 420 15.75 6.22 0.09
C ARG A 420 16.10 4.89 0.75
N TYR A 421 15.37 4.56 1.81
CA TYR A 421 15.51 3.31 2.56
C TYR A 421 14.17 2.60 2.66
N CYS A 422 14.08 1.40 2.07
CA CYS A 422 12.92 0.52 2.10
C CYS A 422 13.16 -0.62 3.10
N TYR A 423 12.26 -0.75 4.07
CA TYR A 423 12.35 -1.71 5.16
C TYR A 423 11.28 -2.79 5.04
N ARG A 424 11.62 -4.02 5.42
CA ARG A 424 10.70 -5.15 5.40
C ARG A 424 10.84 -5.97 6.68
N LEU A 425 9.73 -6.26 7.34
CA LEU A 425 9.66 -7.06 8.56
C LEU A 425 9.29 -8.50 8.20
N GLU A 426 9.97 -9.45 8.82
CA GLU A 426 9.70 -10.87 8.71
C GLU A 426 9.48 -11.45 10.11
N ALA A 427 8.48 -12.31 10.31
CA ALA A 427 8.33 -13.13 11.50
C ALA A 427 8.47 -14.62 11.14
N THR A 428 9.25 -15.36 11.93
CA THR A 428 9.33 -16.82 11.83
C THR A 428 8.48 -17.47 12.92
N LEU A 429 7.53 -18.32 12.53
CA LEU A 429 6.67 -19.11 13.41
C LEU A 429 6.97 -20.61 13.24
N THR A 430 6.70 -21.41 14.27
CA THR A 430 6.96 -22.86 14.28
C THR A 430 5.77 -23.61 14.87
N ASN A 431 5.28 -24.62 14.13
CA ASN A 431 4.10 -25.42 14.49
C ASN A 431 4.55 -26.85 14.87
N PRO A 432 4.38 -27.30 16.12
CA PRO A 432 4.50 -28.72 16.48
C PRO A 432 3.43 -29.57 15.77
N PRO A 433 3.62 -30.89 15.60
CA PRO A 433 4.84 -31.66 15.85
C PRO A 433 5.74 -31.83 14.61
N VAL A 434 5.38 -31.23 13.46
CA VAL A 434 6.03 -31.50 12.16
C VAL A 434 7.24 -30.59 11.96
N THR A 435 8.41 -31.03 12.41
CA THR A 435 9.67 -30.47 11.92
C THR A 435 9.88 -30.91 10.46
N PRO A 436 10.30 -30.00 9.54
CA PRO A 436 10.87 -28.68 9.78
C PRO A 436 9.95 -27.49 9.41
N ASP A 437 8.62 -27.66 9.39
CA ASP A 437 7.69 -26.68 8.80
C ASP A 437 7.62 -25.35 9.57
N GLN A 438 8.40 -24.38 9.10
CA GLN A 438 8.39 -22.98 9.53
C GLN A 438 7.43 -22.16 8.68
N THR A 439 6.60 -21.35 9.33
CA THR A 439 5.76 -20.36 8.66
C THR A 439 6.48 -19.02 8.65
N ILE A 440 6.68 -18.47 7.46
CA ILE A 440 7.31 -17.15 7.28
C ILE A 440 6.23 -16.12 6.94
N VAL A 441 6.09 -15.12 7.79
CA VAL A 441 5.18 -13.98 7.58
C VAL A 441 6.00 -12.76 7.23
N THR A 442 5.66 -12.06 6.15
CA THR A 442 6.42 -10.92 5.62
C THR A 442 5.51 -9.71 5.41
N SER A 443 5.93 -8.55 5.90
CA SER A 443 5.24 -7.26 5.69
C SER A 443 5.37 -6.78 4.24
N ALA A 444 4.54 -5.81 3.86
CA ALA A 444 4.83 -4.95 2.72
C ALA A 444 6.11 -4.12 3.00
N GLU A 445 6.72 -3.55 1.97
CA GLU A 445 7.91 -2.71 2.16
C GLU A 445 7.52 -1.30 2.58
N SER A 446 8.06 -0.85 3.71
CA SER A 446 7.84 0.49 4.24
C SER A 446 9.04 1.36 3.88
N CYS A 447 8.88 2.23 2.88
CA CYS A 447 9.94 3.07 2.34
C CYS A 447 9.90 4.49 2.90
N VAL A 448 11.06 5.02 3.30
CA VAL A 448 11.22 6.37 3.81
C VAL A 448 12.53 7.00 3.29
N THR A 449 12.60 8.33 3.26
CA THR A 449 13.82 9.07 2.89
C THR A 449 14.52 9.54 4.16
N GLY A 450 15.84 9.31 4.26
CA GLY A 450 16.62 9.73 5.44
C GLY A 450 16.68 11.26 5.58
N VAL A 451 16.73 11.76 6.83
CA VAL A 451 16.83 13.20 7.14
C VAL A 451 17.94 13.50 8.15
N ASP A 452 18.56 14.67 8.00
CA ASP A 452 19.43 15.31 9.00
C ASP A 452 18.71 16.62 9.41
N ALA A 453 17.96 16.50 10.52
CA ALA A 453 17.02 17.49 11.03
C ALA A 453 17.50 18.14 12.34
N GLY A 454 18.66 17.71 12.87
CA GLY A 454 19.34 18.34 13.98
C GLY A 454 19.71 19.78 13.68
N THR A 455 19.82 20.60 14.73
CA THR A 455 20.23 22.00 14.62
C THR A 455 21.68 22.09 14.13
N ILE A 456 21.87 22.46 12.87
CA ILE A 456 23.20 22.67 12.29
C ILE A 456 23.86 23.86 13.01
N ALA A 457 25.03 23.63 13.59
CA ALA A 457 25.87 24.70 14.10
C ALA A 457 26.27 25.63 12.94
N GLY A 458 25.86 26.89 13.02
CA GLY A 458 26.28 27.90 12.05
C GLY A 458 27.77 28.22 12.16
N PRO A 459 28.31 29.01 11.23
CA PRO A 459 29.68 29.49 11.35
C PRO A 459 29.86 30.32 12.63
N ALA A 460 31.04 30.24 13.24
CA ALA A 460 31.38 30.97 14.46
C ALA A 460 31.59 32.47 14.20
N SER A 461 32.18 32.83 13.06
CA SER A 461 32.39 34.21 12.65
C SER A 461 32.47 34.39 11.13
N VAL A 462 32.31 35.64 10.69
CA VAL A 462 32.58 36.11 9.33
C VAL A 462 33.59 37.26 9.37
N PHE A 463 34.49 37.24 8.39
CA PHE A 463 35.45 38.28 8.07
C PHE A 463 35.09 38.87 6.69
N VAL A 464 35.26 40.18 6.53
CA VAL A 464 35.09 40.87 5.24
C VAL A 464 36.26 41.79 4.95
N SER A 465 36.59 42.00 3.67
CA SER A 465 37.62 42.94 3.21
C SER A 465 37.28 43.44 1.82
N VAL A 466 37.54 44.71 1.52
CA VAL A 466 37.53 45.18 0.12
C VAL A 466 38.71 44.51 -0.61
N GLN A 467 38.47 44.00 -1.83
CA GLN A 467 39.49 43.43 -2.71
C GLN A 467 39.11 43.70 -4.16
N GLY A 468 39.94 44.44 -4.89
CA GLY A 468 39.73 44.76 -6.30
C GLY A 468 38.39 45.46 -6.55
N ASP A 469 37.52 44.81 -7.32
CA ASP A 469 36.21 45.30 -7.75
C ASP A 469 35.05 44.97 -6.80
N GLY A 470 35.32 44.48 -5.58
CA GLY A 470 34.26 44.05 -4.67
C GLY A 470 34.65 43.83 -3.21
N VAL A 471 33.79 43.13 -2.47
CA VAL A 471 34.05 42.70 -1.09
C VAL A 471 34.25 41.20 -1.04
N TYR A 472 35.42 40.78 -0.57
CA TYR A 472 35.71 39.40 -0.21
C TYR A 472 35.11 39.08 1.17
N VAL A 473 34.40 37.96 1.26
CA VAL A 473 33.72 37.46 2.45
C VAL A 473 34.28 36.08 2.79
N LYS A 474 34.72 35.86 4.03
CA LYS A 474 35.24 34.57 4.51
C LYS A 474 34.55 34.17 5.80
N SER A 475 34.05 32.94 5.84
CA SER A 475 33.36 32.36 6.99
C SER A 475 34.29 31.40 7.76
N ALA A 476 34.13 31.32 9.08
CA ALA A 476 34.91 30.44 9.95
C ALA A 476 33.97 29.48 10.70
N LEU A 477 34.18 28.17 10.55
CA LEU A 477 33.40 27.16 11.26
C LEU A 477 33.89 26.97 12.71
N PRO A 478 33.03 26.51 13.63
CA PRO A 478 33.44 26.16 15.00
C PRO A 478 34.58 25.14 15.06
N GLN A 479 35.42 25.25 16.09
CA GLN A 479 36.51 24.31 16.40
C GLN A 479 36.29 23.71 17.80
N PRO A 480 36.66 22.44 18.04
CA PRO A 480 37.19 21.47 17.06
C PRO A 480 36.13 21.01 16.06
N GLN A 481 36.52 20.81 14.80
CA GLN A 481 35.64 20.20 13.78
C GLN A 481 35.45 18.70 14.05
N THR A 482 34.50 18.36 14.91
CA THR A 482 34.15 16.98 15.29
C THR A 482 33.37 16.23 14.20
N THR A 483 32.92 16.92 13.15
CA THR A 483 32.31 16.34 11.95
C THR A 483 33.25 16.52 10.75
N PRO A 484 33.67 15.44 10.07
CA PRO A 484 34.52 15.55 8.88
C PRO A 484 33.72 16.21 7.74
N ALA A 485 34.26 17.30 7.18
CA ALA A 485 33.83 17.99 5.96
C ALA A 485 32.40 17.65 5.47
N ALA A 486 31.39 17.99 6.28
CA ALA A 486 30.00 17.80 5.89
C ALA A 486 29.76 18.57 4.59
N VAL A 487 29.01 18.00 3.64
CA VAL A 487 28.68 18.71 2.40
C VAL A 487 27.69 19.83 2.73
N TYR A 488 28.25 21.01 2.96
CA TYR A 488 27.52 22.25 3.20
C TYR A 488 27.65 23.20 2.02
N THR A 489 26.61 23.99 1.82
CA THR A 489 26.64 25.16 0.94
C THR A 489 26.57 26.39 1.84
N LEU A 490 27.59 27.24 1.78
CA LEU A 490 27.61 28.54 2.43
C LEU A 490 26.53 29.42 1.79
N VAL A 491 25.76 30.14 2.62
CA VAL A 491 24.82 31.17 2.21
C VAL A 491 25.34 32.52 2.70
N VAL A 492 25.41 33.50 1.80
CA VAL A 492 25.88 34.85 2.11
C VAL A 492 24.73 35.83 1.95
N ALA A 493 24.47 36.64 2.98
CA ALA A 493 23.48 37.70 2.96
C ALA A 493 24.14 39.06 3.19
N ARG A 494 23.67 40.10 2.48
CA ARG A 494 24.19 41.47 2.54
C ARG A 494 23.11 42.45 3.02
N ALA A 495 23.52 43.43 3.83
CA ALA A 495 22.81 44.66 4.11
C ALA A 495 23.62 45.86 3.61
N ASN A 496 22.96 46.87 3.05
CA ASN A 496 23.63 48.04 2.47
C ASN A 496 24.05 49.10 3.52
N GLN A 497 23.88 48.83 4.81
CA GLN A 497 24.32 49.67 5.93
C GLN A 497 24.32 48.86 7.23
N PHE A 498 25.04 49.33 8.25
CA PHE A 498 24.96 48.76 9.60
C PHE A 498 23.53 48.85 10.16
N GLY A 499 23.05 47.76 10.76
CA GLY A 499 21.67 47.65 11.24
C GLY A 499 20.59 47.59 10.15
N GLY A 500 20.95 47.60 8.87
CA GLY A 500 20.01 47.49 7.75
C GLY A 500 19.42 46.09 7.58
N PRO A 501 18.34 45.94 6.79
CA PRO A 501 17.79 44.64 6.43
C PRO A 501 18.78 43.85 5.56
N PHE A 502 18.90 42.55 5.83
CA PHE A 502 19.74 41.63 5.05
C PHE A 502 18.94 40.92 3.96
N THR A 503 19.53 40.80 2.78
CA THR A 503 19.03 40.01 1.64
C THR A 503 20.04 38.92 1.30
N ASP A 504 19.60 37.68 1.10
CA ASP A 504 20.46 36.61 0.56
C ASP A 504 20.99 37.03 -0.82
N LEU A 505 22.32 37.03 -0.97
CA LEU A 505 23.05 37.50 -2.15
C LEU A 505 23.44 36.33 -3.06
N GLY A 506 23.79 35.20 -2.47
CA GLY A 506 24.22 34.01 -3.19
C GLY A 506 24.76 32.91 -2.28
N THR A 507 25.31 31.88 -2.92
CA THR A 507 25.86 30.69 -2.25
C THR A 507 27.27 30.37 -2.72
N SER A 508 27.99 29.58 -1.92
CA SER A 508 29.30 29.01 -2.26
C SER A 508 29.42 27.60 -1.71
N ASN A 509 30.25 26.75 -2.35
CA ASN A 509 30.65 25.46 -1.78
C ASN A 509 31.97 25.56 -1.00
N ASP A 510 32.64 26.71 -1.05
CA ASP A 510 33.78 27.07 -0.23
C ASP A 510 33.33 27.90 0.98
N LEU A 511 34.22 28.06 1.97
CA LEU A 511 34.05 29.01 3.08
C LEU A 511 34.28 30.48 2.67
N THR A 512 34.26 30.79 1.37
CA THR A 512 34.58 32.09 0.79
C THR A 512 33.59 32.48 -0.31
N TYR A 513 33.38 33.78 -0.47
CA TYR A 513 32.53 34.37 -1.51
C TYR A 513 33.06 35.78 -1.83
N THR A 514 32.85 36.29 -3.05
CA THR A 514 33.25 37.66 -3.43
C THR A 514 32.07 38.39 -4.05
N ASP A 515 31.61 39.44 -3.38
CA ASP A 515 30.55 40.32 -3.90
C ASP A 515 31.14 41.40 -4.81
N LYS A 516 31.06 41.16 -6.13
CA LYS A 516 31.41 42.11 -7.20
C LYS A 516 30.32 43.14 -7.51
N THR A 517 29.22 43.17 -6.75
CA THR A 517 28.12 44.13 -6.91
C THR A 517 28.12 45.23 -5.85
N ALA A 518 29.04 45.17 -4.89
CA ALA A 518 29.23 46.17 -3.84
C ALA A 518 29.99 47.40 -4.37
N SER A 519 29.38 48.58 -4.30
CA SER A 519 30.02 49.85 -4.69
C SER A 519 30.93 50.37 -3.56
N THR A 520 32.06 49.69 -3.34
CA THR A 520 32.95 49.85 -2.17
C THR A 520 33.53 51.26 -2.01
N GLY A 521 33.69 52.02 -3.08
CA GLY A 521 34.14 53.43 -3.03
C GLY A 521 33.07 54.43 -2.56
N THR A 522 31.81 54.01 -2.43
CA THR A 522 30.68 54.91 -2.07
C THR A 522 29.90 54.47 -0.83
N GLN A 523 29.96 53.19 -0.45
CA GLN A 523 29.10 52.61 0.58
C GLN A 523 29.79 51.48 1.33
N SER A 524 29.60 51.43 2.65
CA SER A 524 29.95 50.28 3.48
C SER A 524 28.82 49.25 3.43
N TYR A 525 29.17 47.98 3.20
CA TYR A 525 28.23 46.87 3.17
C TYR A 525 28.51 45.91 4.31
N CYS A 526 27.45 45.45 4.97
CA CYS A 526 27.52 44.46 6.04
C CYS A 526 27.09 43.10 5.53
N TYR A 527 27.78 42.04 5.95
CA TYR A 527 27.57 40.67 5.51
C TYR A 527 27.40 39.75 6.72
N GLN A 528 26.54 38.75 6.57
CA GLN A 528 26.38 37.65 7.52
C GLN A 528 26.33 36.33 6.74
N THR A 529 26.78 35.24 7.35
CA THR A 529 26.88 33.93 6.69
C THR A 529 26.19 32.82 7.47
N ALA A 530 25.56 31.90 6.76
CA ALA A 530 24.95 30.68 7.30
C ALA A 530 25.41 29.47 6.45
N VAL A 531 25.14 28.26 6.90
CA VAL A 531 25.36 27.03 6.11
C VAL A 531 24.06 26.26 5.90
N ILE A 532 23.92 25.66 4.72
CA ILE A 532 22.86 24.71 4.38
C ILE A 532 23.47 23.32 4.24
N ASN A 533 22.86 22.28 4.83
CA ASN A 533 23.26 20.88 4.61
C ASN A 533 22.61 20.29 3.34
N LYS A 534 23.00 19.07 2.95
CA LYS A 534 22.40 18.30 1.83
C LYS A 534 20.84 18.22 1.86
N CYS A 535 20.20 18.41 3.02
CA CYS A 535 18.74 18.38 3.17
C CYS A 535 18.03 19.70 2.85
N GLY A 536 18.76 20.82 2.72
CA GLY A 536 18.18 22.16 2.66
C GLY A 536 17.94 22.82 4.03
N SER A 537 18.27 22.15 5.14
CA SER A 537 18.22 22.75 6.48
C SER A 537 19.28 23.85 6.59
N LYS A 538 18.89 25.07 6.98
CA LYS A 538 19.74 26.27 7.09
C LYS A 538 20.09 26.57 8.55
N SER A 539 21.35 26.83 8.85
CA SER A 539 21.79 27.27 10.17
C SER A 539 21.30 28.69 10.51
N ALA A 540 21.43 29.09 11.78
CA ALA A 540 21.47 30.52 12.11
C ALA A 540 22.63 31.21 11.36
N TYR A 541 22.49 32.50 11.09
CA TYR A 541 23.58 33.32 10.56
C TYR A 541 24.59 33.67 11.66
N THR A 542 25.83 33.98 11.25
CA THR A 542 26.81 34.70 12.06
C THR A 542 26.26 36.05 12.52
N LYS A 543 26.90 36.65 13.54
CA LYS A 543 26.87 38.12 13.67
C LYS A 543 27.34 38.77 12.35
N PRO A 544 26.90 39.99 12.02
CA PRO A 544 27.35 40.68 10.82
C PRO A 544 28.77 41.23 10.97
N ALA A 545 29.48 41.37 9.84
CA ALA A 545 30.72 42.12 9.70
C ALA A 545 30.61 43.09 8.50
N CYS A 546 31.21 44.28 8.58
CA CYS A 546 31.02 45.35 7.61
C CYS A 546 32.33 45.82 6.99
N SER A 547 32.33 46.10 5.68
CA SER A 547 33.51 46.60 4.97
C SER A 547 33.90 48.00 5.44
N ILE A 548 35.21 48.29 5.51
CA ILE A 548 35.70 49.64 5.80
C ILE A 548 35.49 50.53 4.57
N LEU A 549 34.73 51.61 4.73
CA LEU A 549 34.60 52.70 3.77
C LEU A 549 35.51 53.85 4.21
N LEU A 550 36.57 54.10 3.46
CA LEU A 550 37.41 55.29 3.56
C LEU A 550 36.76 56.46 2.78
N THR A 551 36.84 57.66 3.34
CA THR A 551 36.32 58.92 2.78
C THR A 551 37.29 60.08 3.05
N VAL A 552 37.21 61.15 2.26
CA VAL A 552 37.94 62.42 2.48
C VAL A 552 36.93 63.49 2.88
N GLY A 553 37.17 64.19 3.99
CA GLY A 553 36.32 65.31 4.41
C GLY A 553 36.58 66.59 3.62
N PRO A 554 35.68 67.60 3.67
CA PRO A 554 35.91 68.92 3.07
C PRO A 554 37.12 69.67 3.62
N ASP A 555 37.64 69.24 4.78
CA ASP A 555 38.85 69.70 5.45
C ASP A 555 40.12 68.92 5.03
N GLY A 556 40.02 67.98 4.09
CA GLY A 556 41.11 67.11 3.64
C GLY A 556 41.44 65.96 4.60
N VAL A 557 40.75 65.84 5.74
CA VAL A 557 41.02 64.79 6.74
C VAL A 557 40.34 63.49 6.31
N LEU A 558 41.12 62.41 6.24
CA LEU A 558 40.63 61.06 5.99
C LEU A 558 39.76 60.58 7.15
N ARG A 559 38.64 59.93 6.84
CA ARG A 559 37.71 59.36 7.83
C ARG A 559 37.14 58.03 7.34
N TRP A 560 36.92 57.10 8.25
CA TRP A 560 36.26 55.82 7.95
C TRP A 560 35.23 55.45 9.02
N ASN A 561 34.36 54.52 8.65
CA ASN A 561 33.32 54.01 9.54
C ASN A 561 33.91 53.17 10.70
N LYS A 562 33.12 52.99 11.76
CA LYS A 562 33.53 52.29 13.00
C LYS A 562 33.08 50.83 13.06
N ASP A 563 32.30 50.40 12.08
CA ASP A 563 31.71 49.07 12.03
C ASP A 563 32.80 48.01 11.74
N SER A 564 32.79 46.91 12.47
CA SER A 564 33.88 45.95 12.42
C SER A 564 33.82 45.06 11.16
N PRO A 565 34.95 44.86 10.44
CA PRO A 565 35.07 43.83 9.41
C PRO A 565 35.28 42.43 9.99
N PHE A 566 35.26 42.29 11.31
CA PHE A 566 35.30 41.03 12.05
C PHE A 566 34.01 40.88 12.88
N SER A 567 33.25 39.81 12.70
CA SER A 567 31.96 39.67 13.40
C SER A 567 32.07 39.26 14.88
N ASP A 568 33.26 38.84 15.31
CA ASP A 568 33.56 38.30 16.65
C ASP A 568 34.22 39.32 17.59
N GLN A 569 34.82 40.38 17.04
CA GLN A 569 35.63 41.37 17.77
C GLN A 569 35.60 42.74 17.07
N SER A 570 36.02 43.82 17.74
CA SER A 570 36.37 45.09 17.08
C SER A 570 37.82 45.07 16.59
N PRO A 571 38.23 45.93 15.63
CA PRO A 571 39.63 46.05 15.25
C PRO A 571 40.55 46.35 16.44
N GLY A 572 41.69 45.66 16.47
CA GLY A 572 42.78 45.88 17.40
C GLY A 572 43.44 47.25 17.18
N SER A 573 43.78 47.54 15.93
CA SER A 573 44.24 48.85 15.43
C SER A 573 43.83 49.05 13.97
N TYR A 574 44.09 50.25 13.45
CA TYR A 574 44.08 50.59 12.03
C TYR A 574 45.50 50.95 11.59
N LEU A 575 45.86 50.54 10.37
CA LEU A 575 47.07 50.95 9.67
C LEU A 575 46.67 51.87 8.52
N ILE A 576 47.45 52.91 8.27
CA ILE A 576 47.40 53.69 7.03
C ILE A 576 48.43 53.11 6.06
N VAL A 577 47.99 52.80 4.84
CA VAL A 577 48.86 52.53 3.69
C VAL A 577 48.89 53.78 2.82
N GLN A 578 50.09 54.27 2.53
CA GLN A 578 50.36 55.27 1.49
C GLN A 578 50.89 54.54 0.26
N ILE A 579 50.42 54.90 -0.93
CA ILE A 579 50.79 54.32 -2.22
C ILE A 579 51.13 55.46 -3.18
N ASP A 580 52.31 55.41 -3.81
CA ASP A 580 52.67 56.36 -4.87
C ASP A 580 51.88 56.01 -6.15
N PRO A 581 51.00 56.89 -6.67
CA PRO A 581 50.26 56.64 -7.89
C PRO A 581 51.13 56.44 -9.13
N ASN A 582 52.42 56.83 -9.09
CA ASN A 582 53.37 56.65 -10.19
C ASN A 582 54.01 55.24 -10.21
N THR A 583 54.09 54.55 -9.08
CA THR A 583 54.74 53.23 -8.96
C THR A 583 53.78 52.10 -8.62
N GLY A 584 52.63 52.42 -8.01
CA GLY A 584 51.69 51.44 -7.46
C GLY A 584 52.24 50.66 -6.25
N GLN A 585 53.39 51.04 -5.71
CA GLN A 585 53.98 50.42 -4.52
C GLN A 585 53.49 51.12 -3.24
N PRO A 586 53.32 50.39 -2.13
CA PRO A 586 53.05 50.99 -0.83
C PRO A 586 54.32 51.64 -0.27
N ASP A 587 54.43 52.96 -0.38
CA ASP A 587 55.54 53.77 0.14
C ASP A 587 55.74 53.57 1.66
N ASN A 588 54.63 53.54 2.40
CA ASN A 588 54.62 53.43 3.85
C ASN A 588 53.37 52.69 4.35
N LYS A 589 53.53 51.88 5.40
CA LYS A 589 52.45 51.26 6.17
C LYS A 589 52.70 51.47 7.66
N PHE A 590 51.85 52.22 8.36
CA PHE A 590 52.06 52.57 9.78
C PHE A 590 50.78 52.49 10.61
N ASP A 591 50.94 52.10 11.88
CA ASP A 591 49.85 51.94 12.85
C ASP A 591 49.47 53.30 13.48
N ILE A 592 48.17 53.56 13.59
CA ILE A 592 47.58 54.79 14.15
C ILE A 592 46.66 54.48 15.36
N GLY A 593 46.74 53.28 15.91
CA GLY A 593 45.90 52.80 17.00
C GLY A 593 44.44 52.66 16.58
N ARG A 594 43.52 53.08 17.47
CA ARG A 594 42.06 52.93 17.28
C ARG A 594 41.35 54.22 16.83
N VAL A 595 42.08 55.21 16.34
CA VAL A 595 41.47 56.41 15.76
C VAL A 595 40.78 56.05 14.44
N THR A 596 39.71 56.76 14.08
CA THR A 596 39.00 56.57 12.79
C THR A 596 39.08 57.81 11.89
N GLN A 597 40.17 58.56 12.04
CA GLN A 597 40.51 59.70 11.19
C GLN A 597 42.03 59.89 11.12
N TYR A 598 42.53 60.42 10.01
CA TYR A 598 43.94 60.74 9.81
C TYR A 598 44.07 62.00 8.94
N THR A 599 44.95 62.93 9.31
CA THR A 599 45.27 64.10 8.50
C THR A 599 46.45 63.78 7.58
N PRO A 600 46.29 63.79 6.25
CA PRO A 600 47.40 63.60 5.33
C PRO A 600 48.47 64.69 5.47
N ASP A 601 49.75 64.29 5.42
CA ASP A 601 50.85 65.15 4.95
C ASP A 601 51.55 64.47 3.76
N PRO A 602 50.95 64.52 2.55
CA PRO A 602 51.50 63.91 1.35
C PRO A 602 52.84 64.54 0.96
N GLN A 603 53.83 63.69 0.72
CA GLN A 603 55.14 64.12 0.19
C GLN A 603 55.08 64.34 -1.34
N SER A 604 54.12 63.70 -2.00
CA SER A 604 53.81 63.85 -3.43
C SER A 604 52.55 64.69 -3.65
N GLN A 605 52.38 65.24 -4.86
CA GLN A 605 51.21 66.06 -5.20
C GLN A 605 49.89 65.28 -5.18
N VAL A 606 49.95 64.00 -5.55
CA VAL A 606 48.88 63.02 -5.38
C VAL A 606 49.49 61.84 -4.62
N THR A 607 48.79 61.33 -3.62
CA THR A 607 49.13 60.10 -2.90
C THR A 607 47.85 59.30 -2.70
N GLN A 608 47.87 58.01 -3.04
CA GLN A 608 46.74 57.14 -2.79
C GLN A 608 46.82 56.59 -1.36
N TYR A 609 45.67 56.60 -0.68
CA TYR A 609 45.54 56.15 0.71
C TYR A 609 44.57 54.97 0.81
N GLN A 610 44.91 54.00 1.64
CA GLN A 610 44.04 52.89 2.00
C GLN A 610 44.14 52.61 3.52
N VAL A 611 43.04 52.24 4.15
CA VAL A 611 42.99 51.84 5.56
C VAL A 611 42.99 50.32 5.65
N VAL A 612 43.79 49.79 6.58
CA VAL A 612 43.78 48.37 6.93
C VAL A 612 43.37 48.24 8.40
N ALA A 613 42.20 47.64 8.66
CA ALA A 613 41.79 47.25 10.00
C ALA A 613 42.43 45.91 10.36
N VAL A 614 43.04 45.81 11.54
CA VAL A 614 43.77 44.60 11.99
C VAL A 614 43.08 43.99 13.21
N ASP A 615 42.87 42.68 13.23
CA ASP A 615 42.28 41.96 14.38
C ASP A 615 43.32 41.62 15.47
N SER A 616 42.87 41.04 16.59
CA SER A 616 43.75 40.60 17.69
C SER A 616 44.77 39.50 17.34
N LYS A 617 44.69 38.92 16.13
CA LYS A 617 45.51 37.81 15.62
C LYS A 617 46.35 38.22 14.39
N GLY A 618 46.30 39.49 13.99
CA GLY A 618 47.00 40.01 12.81
C GLY A 618 46.27 39.80 11.47
N ILE A 619 44.97 39.49 11.48
CA ILE A 619 44.17 39.39 10.25
C ILE A 619 43.82 40.79 9.75
N GLU A 620 44.13 41.07 8.49
CA GLU A 620 44.00 42.39 7.85
C GLU A 620 42.77 42.51 6.94
N SER A 621 41.89 43.48 7.22
CA SER A 621 40.78 43.90 6.34
C SER A 621 41.09 45.24 5.69
N TYR A 622 41.00 45.31 4.38
CA TYR A 622 41.31 46.50 3.57
C TYR A 622 40.05 47.32 3.26
N SER A 623 40.20 48.64 3.17
CA SER A 623 39.17 49.57 2.67
C SER A 623 39.20 49.73 1.16
N ASN A 624 38.28 50.51 0.60
CA ASN A 624 38.52 51.16 -0.71
C ASN A 624 39.77 52.06 -0.64
N PRO A 625 40.57 52.16 -1.71
CA PRO A 625 41.56 53.23 -1.86
C PRO A 625 40.88 54.56 -2.20
N ILE A 626 41.54 55.68 -1.86
CA ILE A 626 41.21 57.03 -2.38
C ILE A 626 42.49 57.82 -2.67
N ASP A 627 42.52 58.50 -3.81
CA ASP A 627 43.56 59.46 -4.17
C ASP A 627 43.34 60.81 -3.45
N VAL A 628 44.34 61.26 -2.69
CA VAL A 628 44.36 62.59 -2.07
C VAL A 628 45.29 63.48 -2.88
N GLN A 629 44.76 64.61 -3.39
CA GLN A 629 45.53 65.60 -4.13
C GLN A 629 45.71 66.90 -3.33
N LEU A 630 46.95 67.39 -3.27
CA LEU A 630 47.29 68.67 -2.65
C LEU A 630 47.13 69.85 -3.61
N ALA A 631 46.71 70.99 -3.05
CA ALA A 631 46.85 72.28 -3.70
C ALA A 631 48.32 72.76 -3.67
N PRO A 632 48.76 73.58 -4.66
CA PRO A 632 50.12 74.10 -4.70
C PRO A 632 50.52 74.92 -3.46
N ARG A 633 51.65 74.59 -2.84
CA ARG A 633 52.16 75.28 -1.62
C ARG A 633 52.97 76.53 -2.01
N LEU A 634 52.31 77.60 -2.49
CA LEU A 634 52.96 78.82 -3.00
C LEU A 634 53.35 79.84 -1.91
N PHE A 635 54.65 79.96 -1.63
CA PHE A 635 55.23 81.08 -0.87
C PHE A 635 55.74 82.17 -1.83
N VAL A 636 55.53 83.44 -1.47
CA VAL A 636 56.05 84.61 -2.20
C VAL A 636 56.75 85.51 -1.19
N PRO A 637 58.00 85.95 -1.45
CA PRO A 637 58.70 86.87 -0.55
C PRO A 637 57.92 88.17 -0.31
N THR A 638 58.08 88.76 0.88
CA THR A 638 57.48 90.05 1.25
C THR A 638 58.46 91.22 1.13
N ALA A 639 59.76 90.94 1.17
CA ALA A 639 60.84 91.87 0.92
C ALA A 639 62.06 91.12 0.35
N PHE A 640 62.98 91.84 -0.30
CA PHE A 640 64.28 91.32 -0.72
C PHE A 640 65.32 92.45 -0.81
N SER A 641 66.59 92.10 -0.79
CA SER A 641 67.72 93.02 -0.65
C SER A 641 68.91 92.60 -1.53
N PRO A 642 69.00 93.07 -2.78
CA PRO A 642 70.12 92.78 -3.69
C PRO A 642 71.37 93.56 -3.26
N ASN A 643 72.06 93.05 -2.24
CA ASN A 643 73.24 93.63 -1.60
C ASN A 643 74.55 92.87 -1.92
N GLY A 644 74.46 91.70 -2.56
CA GLY A 644 75.60 90.83 -2.88
C GLY A 644 75.97 89.79 -1.81
N ASP A 645 75.13 89.58 -0.78
CA ASP A 645 75.31 88.49 0.18
C ASP A 645 74.72 87.15 -0.33
N THR A 646 74.43 86.21 0.58
CA THR A 646 73.87 84.88 0.25
C THR A 646 72.37 84.73 0.51
N GLN A 647 71.64 85.82 0.82
CA GLN A 647 70.27 85.78 1.34
C GLN A 647 69.35 86.83 0.68
N ASN A 648 68.31 86.36 -0.01
CA ASN A 648 67.25 87.22 -0.57
C ASN A 648 67.74 88.28 -1.59
N ASN A 649 68.70 87.91 -2.45
CA ASN A 649 69.19 88.81 -3.51
C ASN A 649 68.28 88.85 -4.75
N GLU A 650 67.46 87.82 -4.97
CA GLU A 650 66.47 87.75 -6.05
C GLU A 650 65.04 87.57 -5.54
N PHE A 651 64.08 88.24 -6.22
CA PHE A 651 62.65 88.03 -6.02
C PHE A 651 62.11 86.94 -6.96
N ILE A 652 61.71 85.80 -6.38
CA ILE A 652 61.03 84.68 -7.06
C ILE A 652 60.13 83.95 -6.04
N PRO A 653 58.95 83.44 -6.42
CA PRO A 653 58.19 82.51 -5.58
C PRO A 653 58.98 81.23 -5.28
N LYS A 654 58.69 80.62 -4.13
CA LYS A 654 59.24 79.32 -3.69
C LYS A 654 58.10 78.43 -3.21
N GLY A 655 58.23 77.11 -3.33
CA GLY A 655 57.16 76.18 -2.99
C GLY A 655 57.19 74.87 -3.77
N MET A 656 56.06 74.17 -3.79
CA MET A 656 55.93 72.83 -4.38
C MET A 656 54.57 72.64 -5.07
N PHE A 657 54.50 71.59 -5.89
CA PHE A 657 53.28 71.05 -6.52
C PHE A 657 52.69 71.92 -7.65
N TRP A 658 53.55 72.49 -8.51
CA TRP A 658 53.17 73.13 -9.77
C TRP A 658 54.13 72.79 -10.92
N ASN A 659 53.59 72.77 -12.15
CA ASN A 659 54.33 72.48 -13.38
C ASN A 659 54.63 73.74 -14.21
N GLU A 660 53.78 74.76 -14.13
CA GLU A 660 53.93 76.02 -14.87
C GLU A 660 53.99 77.22 -13.93
N LEU A 661 54.69 78.28 -14.36
CA LEU A 661 54.74 79.60 -13.73
C LEU A 661 54.46 80.68 -14.78
N ASP A 662 53.75 81.74 -14.40
CA ASP A 662 53.64 83.02 -15.11
C ASP A 662 53.72 84.12 -14.05
N MET A 663 54.88 84.77 -13.95
CA MET A 663 55.14 85.86 -13.00
C MET A 663 55.36 87.17 -13.76
N THR A 664 54.66 88.22 -13.33
CA THR A 664 54.89 89.60 -13.76
C THR A 664 55.02 90.51 -12.53
N LEU A 665 56.06 91.33 -12.51
CA LEU A 665 56.34 92.33 -11.47
C LEU A 665 56.15 93.73 -12.02
N PHE A 666 55.56 94.63 -11.24
CA PHE A 666 55.25 96.00 -11.65
C PHE A 666 55.78 97.02 -10.64
N ASP A 667 56.19 98.19 -11.14
CA ASP A 667 56.56 99.34 -10.31
C ASP A 667 55.35 100.03 -9.65
N ARG A 668 55.62 101.13 -8.95
CA ARG A 668 54.61 101.96 -8.25
C ARG A 668 53.64 102.70 -9.19
N TRP A 669 53.91 102.73 -10.49
CA TRP A 669 53.09 103.36 -11.53
C TRP A 669 52.33 102.33 -12.39
N GLY A 670 52.64 101.04 -12.23
CA GLY A 670 52.02 99.93 -12.97
C GLY A 670 52.79 99.48 -14.21
N ASN A 671 54.00 99.99 -14.47
CA ASN A 671 54.83 99.50 -15.57
C ASN A 671 55.44 98.14 -15.20
N VAL A 672 55.51 97.21 -16.15
CA VAL A 672 56.22 95.93 -15.96
C VAL A 672 57.72 96.21 -15.82
N VAL A 673 58.30 95.76 -14.70
CA VAL A 673 59.75 95.84 -14.44
C VAL A 673 60.46 94.51 -14.68
N TYR A 674 59.73 93.40 -14.62
CA TYR A 674 60.24 92.05 -14.86
C TYR A 674 59.08 91.10 -15.15
N ASN A 675 59.30 90.11 -16.02
CA ASN A 675 58.40 88.97 -16.17
C ASN A 675 59.17 87.68 -16.49
N THR A 676 58.59 86.53 -16.14
CA THR A 676 59.12 85.21 -16.54
C THR A 676 58.00 84.17 -16.55
N THR A 677 58.07 83.24 -17.51
CA THR A 677 57.27 82.01 -17.53
C THR A 677 58.11 80.76 -17.27
N ASN A 678 59.40 80.93 -16.96
CA ASN A 678 60.27 79.82 -16.60
C ASN A 678 60.13 79.54 -15.09
N LYS A 679 59.68 78.33 -14.73
CA LYS A 679 59.57 77.93 -13.31
C LYS A 679 60.93 77.79 -12.60
N ASP A 680 62.01 77.62 -13.36
CA ASP A 680 63.39 77.43 -12.86
C ASP A 680 64.23 78.71 -13.00
N ASP A 681 63.59 79.86 -13.15
CA ASP A 681 64.25 81.17 -13.17
C ASP A 681 64.88 81.51 -11.82
N LYS A 682 65.96 82.30 -11.83
CA LYS A 682 66.55 82.87 -10.61
C LYS A 682 65.64 83.95 -10.01
N GLY A 683 64.91 84.67 -10.86
CA GLY A 683 64.05 85.78 -10.46
C GLY A 683 64.67 87.16 -10.68
N TRP A 684 63.99 88.17 -10.15
CA TRP A 684 64.36 89.56 -10.35
C TRP A 684 65.37 90.04 -9.31
N ASN A 685 66.55 90.50 -9.75
CA ASN A 685 67.62 91.00 -8.89
C ASN A 685 67.47 92.48 -8.47
N GLY A 686 66.33 93.13 -8.77
CA GLY A 686 66.11 94.54 -8.43
C GLY A 686 66.68 95.55 -9.43
N ASP A 687 67.10 95.12 -10.62
CA ASP A 687 67.54 96.02 -11.70
C ASP A 687 66.52 96.11 -12.84
N VAL A 688 66.40 97.29 -13.44
CA VAL A 688 65.57 97.53 -14.63
C VAL A 688 66.46 98.08 -15.72
N ASN A 689 66.46 97.43 -16.89
CA ASN A 689 67.31 97.81 -18.03
C ASN A 689 68.81 97.93 -17.68
N GLY A 690 69.30 97.11 -16.75
CA GLY A 690 70.68 97.14 -16.27
C GLY A 690 71.02 98.31 -15.32
N GLN A 691 70.02 98.96 -14.73
CA GLN A 691 70.19 100.01 -13.73
C GLN A 691 69.46 99.67 -12.42
N PRO A 692 70.02 100.00 -11.24
CA PRO A 692 69.37 99.79 -9.95
C PRO A 692 67.99 100.45 -9.85
N ALA A 693 66.93 99.64 -9.70
CA ALA A 693 65.58 100.15 -9.49
C ALA A 693 65.41 100.84 -8.13
N GLN A 694 64.46 101.79 -8.04
CA GLN A 694 64.22 102.58 -6.83
C GLN A 694 63.74 101.70 -5.66
N SER A 695 64.35 101.85 -4.48
CA SER A 695 63.86 101.23 -3.24
C SER A 695 62.40 101.62 -2.94
N GLY A 696 61.65 100.69 -2.32
CA GLY A 696 60.24 100.87 -2.02
C GLY A 696 59.36 99.71 -2.49
N TYR A 697 58.04 99.93 -2.51
CA TYR A 697 57.07 98.88 -2.83
C TYR A 697 56.90 98.66 -4.34
N TYR A 698 56.94 97.39 -4.73
CA TYR A 698 56.58 96.86 -6.05
C TYR A 698 55.37 95.95 -5.90
N THR A 699 54.64 95.69 -6.98
CA THR A 699 53.52 94.73 -6.99
C THR A 699 53.84 93.53 -7.85
N TYR A 700 53.20 92.40 -7.57
CA TYR A 700 53.34 91.16 -8.35
C TYR A 700 51.99 90.59 -8.75
N ARG A 701 51.99 89.91 -9.89
CA ARG A 701 51.01 88.91 -10.31
C ARG A 701 51.75 87.61 -10.54
N ILE A 702 51.36 86.55 -9.85
CA ILE A 702 51.89 85.20 -10.02
C ILE A 702 50.72 84.27 -10.33
N LYS A 703 50.80 83.58 -11.46
CA LYS A 703 49.99 82.43 -11.81
C LYS A 703 50.86 81.18 -11.79
N ILE A 704 50.28 80.08 -11.35
CA ILE A 704 50.86 78.74 -11.45
C ILE A 704 49.80 77.75 -11.90
N LYS A 705 50.21 76.65 -12.55
CA LYS A 705 49.32 75.51 -12.81
C LYS A 705 49.81 74.26 -12.08
N ASP A 706 48.86 73.53 -11.50
CA ASP A 706 49.09 72.23 -10.87
C ASP A 706 49.27 71.11 -11.93
N VAL A 707 49.55 69.86 -11.52
CA VAL A 707 49.75 68.74 -12.48
C VAL A 707 48.53 68.42 -13.33
N ASN A 708 47.33 68.81 -12.91
CA ASN A 708 46.08 68.63 -13.67
C ASN A 708 45.73 69.89 -14.50
N GLY A 709 46.65 70.86 -14.60
CA GLY A 709 46.43 72.12 -15.32
C GLY A 709 45.55 73.13 -14.59
N LYS A 710 45.14 72.86 -13.34
CA LYS A 710 44.31 73.78 -12.57
C LYS A 710 45.13 75.02 -12.22
N THR A 711 44.65 76.19 -12.65
CA THR A 711 45.33 77.47 -12.47
C THR A 711 45.04 78.07 -11.10
N TYR A 712 46.08 78.56 -10.43
CA TYR A 712 46.02 79.31 -9.19
C TYR A 712 46.67 80.68 -9.42
N GLU A 713 46.02 81.77 -9.00
CA GLU A 713 46.50 83.15 -9.19
C GLU A 713 46.64 83.86 -7.84
N ARG A 714 47.77 84.55 -7.64
CA ARG A 714 48.09 85.32 -6.44
C ARG A 714 48.69 86.67 -6.83
N THR A 715 48.07 87.74 -6.34
CA THR A 715 48.57 89.12 -6.46
C THR A 715 49.01 89.65 -5.11
N GLY A 716 49.90 90.64 -5.09
CA GLY A 716 50.34 91.27 -3.85
C GLY A 716 51.39 92.36 -4.06
N ARG A 717 52.05 92.75 -2.98
CA ARG A 717 53.16 93.70 -2.97
C ARG A 717 54.36 93.17 -2.19
N PHE A 718 55.54 93.67 -2.52
CA PHE A 718 56.81 93.36 -1.88
C PHE A 718 57.69 94.61 -1.79
N LEU A 719 58.66 94.61 -0.87
CA LEU A 719 59.58 95.72 -0.63
C LEU A 719 60.96 95.41 -1.22
N LEU A 720 61.44 96.27 -2.13
CA LEU A 720 62.86 96.31 -2.51
C LEU A 720 63.62 97.19 -1.51
N ILE A 721 64.64 96.61 -0.87
CA ILE A 721 65.53 97.27 0.08
C ILE A 721 66.91 97.45 -0.57
N ARG A 722 67.46 98.67 -0.48
CA ARG A 722 68.86 99.04 -0.72
C ARG A 722 69.22 100.15 0.25
#